data_AF-A0YL95-F1
#
_entry.id   AF-A0YL95-F1
#
_cell.length_a   1.000
_cell.length_b   1.000
_cell.length_c   1.000
_cell.angle_alpha   90.00
_cell.angle_beta   90.00
_cell.angle_gamma   90.00
#
_symmetry.space_group_name_H-M   'P 1'
#
loop_
_entity.id
_entity.type
_entity.pdbx_description
1 polymer ?
#
loop_
_entity_poly.entity_id
_entity_poly.type
_entity_poly.pdbx_seq_one_letter_code
_entity_poly.pdbx_strand_id
1 'polypeptide(L)'
;MTEPTKTLCPYCGVGCGLDVLPPALPGKATNRDKQGNPTWQVRGDRNHPSSQGKVCVKGATVSEALDKDRLTHPMMRESLDEPFRQVSWDEAFDRIVNQIQTVRVTQGPSGICMYGSGQFQTEDYYIAQKLLKGCLGTNNFDANSRLCMSSAVSGYIQSFGTDGPPCCYDDLEQTDCAFLIGTNTAECHPIIFNRLRVYHKKNKSVKMIVVDPRCTQTAEAADLHLAIKPGTDIDLLNGIAHLLMKWGFFDSLFIDDCTKGFSDYAEVIRHYQPGLVARKCGIRLDDLETAARWWGESNRVLSLWSMGMNQSSEGTAKVRTLINLHLMTGNIGKPGAGPFSLTGQPNAMGGREAGGLAHILPGYRVVKNPQHRAEVEEFWGLKPGSISPHPGLAAWDMILGLEQNKVGLLWIAATNPAVSMPDLERTKAAYRKSPFTVYQDAYYPTETAAFAHVVLPAAQWGEKTGTMTNSERMVTLCQAFRSPLGVAKADWEIFAEVGRRLGFAEQFDFADSAAVRREFIQLTRNQPCEMSGITHEALSQFGPIQWPCAENSPDVAVHNKRLYTDFRFNTPDGRAKFGAYHSRGLAEPPDPNYPFVLTTGRLYGQWHTQTRTGRIEKIVKMHPEPFIEIHPRDAMKLSLQEGEIVEVRSRRGMARFPAKITKNITPGTVFVPMHWGSLWAELAEVNNLTHPESCPDSLQPELKACAVQLIPVKEIRQTDFESNNLVNQKLFAIRE
;
A
#
# COMPACT_ATOMS: atom_id res chain seq x y z
N MET A 1 13.27 -32.06 3.67
CA MET A 1 14.12 -30.89 4.01
C MET A 1 14.26 -30.83 5.52
N THR A 2 15.48 -30.75 6.05
CA THR A 2 15.74 -30.64 7.51
C THR A 2 16.11 -29.22 7.94
N GLU A 3 16.47 -28.34 6.99
CA GLU A 3 16.87 -26.97 7.24
C GLU A 3 15.71 -25.98 7.02
N PRO A 4 15.67 -24.87 7.79
CA PRO A 4 14.67 -23.81 7.60
C PRO A 4 14.85 -23.13 6.24
N THR A 5 13.75 -22.82 5.57
CA THR A 5 13.75 -21.99 4.37
C THR A 5 13.62 -20.52 4.77
N LYS A 6 14.54 -19.68 4.28
CA LYS A 6 14.49 -18.23 4.46
C LYS A 6 13.59 -17.58 3.43
N THR A 7 12.75 -16.65 3.87
CA THR A 7 11.82 -15.90 3.01
C THR A 7 11.39 -14.59 3.68
N LEU A 8 10.54 -13.80 3.04
CA LEU A 8 10.04 -12.52 3.55
C LEU A 8 8.59 -12.62 4.02
N CYS A 9 8.23 -11.93 5.09
CA CYS A 9 6.83 -11.80 5.53
C CYS A 9 5.95 -11.15 4.44
N PRO A 10 4.81 -11.77 4.05
CA PRO A 10 3.98 -11.29 2.93
C PRO A 10 2.95 -10.22 3.33
N TYR A 11 3.18 -9.48 4.42
CA TYR A 11 2.24 -8.49 4.96
C TYR A 11 2.76 -7.06 4.81
N CYS A 12 3.12 -6.36 5.89
CA CYS A 12 3.48 -4.94 5.81
C CYS A 12 4.82 -4.71 5.09
N GLY A 13 4.99 -3.53 4.49
CA GLY A 13 6.21 -3.05 3.83
C GLY A 13 7.41 -2.82 4.75
N VAL A 14 7.41 -3.35 5.98
CA VAL A 14 8.63 -3.51 6.78
C VAL A 14 9.54 -4.56 6.15
N GLY A 15 8.99 -5.60 5.54
CA GLY A 15 9.78 -6.71 5.01
C GLY A 15 10.56 -7.45 6.11
N CYS A 16 9.84 -8.08 7.04
CA CYS A 16 10.50 -8.89 8.07
C CYS A 16 10.95 -10.24 7.47
N GLY A 17 12.23 -10.59 7.62
CA GLY A 17 12.72 -11.92 7.25
C GLY A 17 12.18 -13.00 8.17
N LEU A 18 11.87 -14.17 7.59
CA LEU A 18 11.29 -15.32 8.25
C LEU A 18 12.12 -16.58 7.96
N ASP A 19 12.32 -17.40 8.98
CA ASP A 19 12.69 -18.81 8.86
C ASP A 19 11.40 -19.65 8.91
N VAL A 20 11.17 -20.47 7.88
CA VAL A 20 10.03 -21.39 7.82
C VAL A 20 10.54 -22.81 7.96
N LEU A 21 10.04 -23.53 8.97
CA LEU A 21 10.41 -24.90 9.27
C LEU A 21 9.31 -25.86 8.83
N PRO A 22 9.67 -27.03 8.27
CA PRO A 22 8.70 -28.01 7.80
C PRO A 22 7.85 -28.57 8.95
N PRO A 23 6.62 -29.03 8.66
CA PRO A 23 5.67 -29.45 9.68
C PRO A 23 6.17 -30.60 10.57
N ALA A 24 6.94 -31.51 9.98
CA ALA A 24 7.54 -32.64 10.68
C ALA A 24 9.05 -32.67 10.41
N LEU A 25 9.84 -32.86 11.47
CA LEU A 25 11.28 -33.08 11.43
C LEU A 25 11.60 -34.37 12.19
N PRO A 26 12.46 -35.26 11.65
CA PRO A 26 12.89 -36.46 12.36
C PRO A 26 13.41 -36.12 13.76
N GLY A 27 12.89 -36.80 14.80
CA GLY A 27 13.30 -36.60 16.19
C GLY A 27 12.80 -35.32 16.88
N LYS A 28 11.90 -34.54 16.27
CA LYS A 28 11.26 -33.36 16.90
C LYS A 28 9.75 -33.49 16.96
N ALA A 29 9.15 -32.93 18.02
CA ALA A 29 7.70 -32.85 18.17
C ALA A 29 7.08 -32.09 16.97
N THR A 30 6.00 -32.66 16.42
CA THR A 30 5.26 -32.09 15.29
C THR A 30 4.16 -31.17 15.83
N ASN A 31 4.21 -29.89 15.45
CA ASN A 31 3.11 -28.97 15.74
C ASN A 31 1.93 -29.33 14.85
N ARG A 32 0.73 -29.38 15.46
CA ARG A 32 -0.50 -29.75 14.79
C ARG A 32 -1.56 -28.68 14.99
N ASP A 33 -2.43 -28.51 13.99
CA ASP A 33 -3.65 -27.72 14.14
C ASP A 33 -4.69 -28.45 15.02
N LYS A 34 -5.87 -27.85 15.21
CA LYS A 34 -6.95 -28.44 16.00
C LYS A 34 -7.50 -29.75 15.41
N GLN A 35 -7.33 -29.95 14.10
CA GLN A 35 -7.73 -31.14 13.36
C GLN A 35 -6.63 -32.21 13.39
N GLY A 36 -5.49 -31.94 14.03
CA GLY A 36 -4.37 -32.86 14.13
C GLY A 36 -3.42 -32.84 12.92
N ASN A 37 -3.59 -31.92 11.95
CA ASN A 37 -2.72 -31.85 10.78
C ASN A 37 -1.39 -31.17 11.13
N PRO A 38 -0.24 -31.71 10.68
CA PRO A 38 1.05 -31.05 10.85
C PRO A 38 1.07 -29.64 10.24
N THR A 39 1.58 -28.65 10.97
CA THR A 39 1.66 -27.25 10.52
C THR A 39 3.09 -26.76 10.38
N TRP A 40 3.36 -25.97 9.33
CA TRP A 40 4.62 -25.25 9.18
C TRP A 40 4.85 -24.29 10.35
N GLN A 41 6.08 -24.22 10.84
CA GLN A 41 6.44 -23.28 11.91
C GLN A 41 7.16 -22.08 11.32
N VAL A 42 6.87 -20.89 11.85
CA VAL A 42 7.45 -19.63 11.38
C VAL A 42 8.08 -18.90 12.55
N ARG A 43 9.31 -18.43 12.35
CA ARG A 43 10.01 -17.53 13.29
C ARG A 43 10.73 -16.44 12.50
N GLY A 44 11.16 -15.37 13.16
CA GLY A 44 11.94 -14.33 12.49
C GLY A 44 13.37 -14.79 12.16
N ASP A 45 13.85 -14.46 10.95
CA ASP A 45 15.26 -14.62 10.58
C ASP A 45 16.09 -13.59 11.35
N ARG A 46 16.98 -14.08 12.22
CA ARG A 46 17.86 -13.25 13.06
C ARG A 46 18.85 -12.42 12.25
N ASN A 47 19.18 -12.85 11.05
CA ASN A 47 20.16 -12.21 10.19
C ASN A 47 19.53 -11.22 9.20
N HIS A 48 18.21 -11.15 9.10
CA HIS A 48 17.57 -10.19 8.21
C HIS A 48 17.71 -8.75 8.76
N PRO A 49 18.32 -7.82 8.01
CA PRO A 49 18.71 -6.49 8.52
C PRO A 49 17.51 -5.65 8.98
N SER A 50 16.40 -5.71 8.26
CA SER A 50 15.22 -4.89 8.57
C SER A 50 14.52 -5.27 9.89
N SER A 51 14.40 -6.57 10.19
CA SER A 51 13.63 -7.07 11.34
C SER A 51 14.47 -7.61 12.50
N GLN A 52 15.73 -7.99 12.27
CA GLN A 52 16.66 -8.49 13.29
C GLN A 52 16.04 -9.62 14.14
N GLY A 53 15.41 -10.61 13.49
CA GLY A 53 14.77 -11.74 14.15
C GLY A 53 13.40 -11.47 14.79
N LYS A 54 12.91 -10.22 14.77
CA LYS A 54 11.60 -9.87 15.34
C LYS A 54 10.49 -10.11 14.33
N VAL A 55 9.33 -10.55 14.82
CA VAL A 55 8.13 -10.79 14.01
C VAL A 55 6.88 -10.40 14.81
N CYS A 56 5.87 -9.83 14.12
CA CYS A 56 4.59 -9.50 14.74
C CYS A 56 3.63 -10.71 14.69
N VAL A 57 2.46 -10.60 15.33
CA VAL A 57 1.48 -11.70 15.39
C VAL A 57 1.12 -12.23 14.00
N LYS A 58 0.89 -11.33 13.02
CA LYS A 58 0.53 -11.72 11.65
C LYS A 58 1.61 -12.59 11.02
N GLY A 59 2.87 -12.17 11.14
CA GLY A 59 4.00 -12.93 10.59
C GLY A 59 4.23 -14.25 11.32
N ALA A 60 4.04 -14.27 12.64
CA ALA A 60 4.23 -15.48 13.45
C ALA A 60 3.16 -16.56 13.17
N THR A 61 1.95 -16.15 12.78
CA THR A 61 0.83 -17.06 12.50
C THR A 61 0.53 -17.23 11.01
N VAL A 62 1.38 -16.71 10.11
CA VAL A 62 1.13 -16.72 8.66
C VAL A 62 0.91 -18.13 8.09
N SER A 63 1.54 -19.15 8.67
CA SER A 63 1.38 -20.54 8.25
C SER A 63 -0.04 -21.09 8.49
N GLU A 64 -0.79 -20.53 9.43
CA GLU A 64 -2.14 -21.00 9.80
C GLU A 64 -3.21 -20.73 8.73
N ALA A 65 -2.90 -19.92 7.71
CA ALA A 65 -3.79 -19.58 6.60
C ALA A 65 -3.39 -20.24 5.26
N LEU A 66 -2.33 -21.04 5.21
CA LEU A 66 -1.81 -21.53 3.92
C LEU A 66 -2.78 -22.48 3.19
N ASP A 67 -3.51 -23.29 3.94
CA ASP A 67 -4.33 -24.38 3.38
C ASP A 67 -5.84 -24.13 3.49
N LYS A 68 -6.26 -22.94 3.96
CA LYS A 68 -7.68 -22.62 4.24
C LYS A 68 -8.34 -21.86 3.11
N ASP A 69 -9.45 -22.38 2.61
CA ASP A 69 -10.30 -21.79 1.56
C ASP A 69 -9.46 -21.26 0.38
N ARG A 70 -8.73 -22.19 -0.23
CA ARG A 70 -7.80 -21.97 -1.35
C ARG A 70 -8.48 -22.27 -2.67
N LEU A 71 -8.16 -21.47 -3.69
CA LEU A 71 -8.53 -21.78 -5.07
C LEU A 71 -7.53 -22.79 -5.64
N THR A 72 -8.01 -23.96 -6.10
CA THR A 72 -7.14 -25.08 -6.51
C THR A 72 -7.19 -25.39 -8.00
N HIS A 73 -8.22 -24.93 -8.71
CA HIS A 73 -8.42 -25.14 -10.14
C HIS A 73 -9.02 -23.88 -10.80
N PRO A 74 -8.78 -23.64 -12.10
CA PRO A 74 -9.50 -22.62 -12.85
C PRO A 74 -11.00 -22.92 -12.84
N MET A 75 -11.82 -21.88 -12.74
CA MET A 75 -13.27 -22.01 -12.89
C MET A 75 -13.82 -20.89 -13.78
N MET A 76 -14.87 -21.20 -14.54
CA MET A 76 -15.50 -20.27 -15.48
C MET A 76 -17.02 -20.33 -15.41
N ARG A 77 -17.67 -19.26 -15.88
CA ARG A 77 -19.11 -19.18 -16.10
C ARG A 77 -19.38 -18.27 -17.29
N GLU A 78 -20.51 -18.47 -17.98
CA GLU A 78 -20.83 -17.66 -19.17
C GLU A 78 -21.39 -16.29 -18.79
N SER A 79 -22.19 -16.22 -17.72
CA SER A 79 -22.75 -14.97 -17.19
C SER A 79 -22.59 -14.88 -15.68
N LEU A 80 -22.73 -13.68 -15.11
CA LEU A 80 -22.60 -13.46 -13.66
C LEU A 80 -23.73 -14.11 -12.84
N ASP A 81 -24.84 -14.49 -13.49
CA ASP A 81 -26.00 -15.14 -12.86
C ASP A 81 -25.86 -16.68 -12.81
N GLU A 82 -24.85 -17.22 -13.51
CA GLU A 82 -24.56 -18.65 -13.53
C GLU A 82 -23.53 -19.06 -12.46
N PRO A 83 -23.59 -20.32 -11.97
CA PRO A 83 -22.55 -20.86 -11.09
C PRO A 83 -21.26 -21.10 -11.87
N PHE A 84 -20.13 -21.06 -11.16
CA PHE A 84 -18.84 -21.45 -11.72
C PHE A 84 -18.80 -22.97 -12.01
N ARG A 85 -18.25 -23.34 -13.16
CA ARG A 85 -17.82 -24.70 -13.50
C ARG A 85 -16.30 -24.78 -13.46
N GLN A 86 -15.77 -25.85 -12.88
CA GLN A 86 -14.34 -26.16 -12.95
C GLN A 86 -13.92 -26.48 -14.40
N VAL A 87 -12.77 -25.93 -14.82
CA VAL A 87 -12.23 -26.11 -16.17
C VAL A 87 -10.74 -26.43 -16.14
N SER A 88 -10.19 -26.86 -17.28
CA SER A 88 -8.75 -27.02 -17.43
C SER A 88 -8.04 -25.66 -17.59
N TRP A 89 -6.72 -25.65 -17.40
CA TRP A 89 -5.93 -24.45 -17.72
C TRP A 89 -6.01 -24.08 -19.19
N ASP A 90 -5.97 -25.06 -20.10
CA ASP A 90 -6.04 -24.79 -21.54
C ASP A 90 -7.35 -24.12 -21.91
N GLU A 91 -8.48 -24.61 -21.39
CA GLU A 91 -9.80 -24.03 -21.64
C GLU A 91 -9.87 -22.58 -21.11
N ALA A 92 -9.35 -22.33 -19.90
CA ALA A 92 -9.31 -20.99 -19.32
C ALA A 92 -8.40 -20.03 -20.12
N PHE A 93 -7.21 -20.50 -20.53
CA PHE A 93 -6.28 -19.70 -21.33
C PHE A 93 -6.86 -19.37 -22.70
N ASP A 94 -7.47 -20.34 -23.38
CA ASP A 94 -8.10 -20.13 -24.68
C ASP A 94 -9.23 -19.11 -24.57
N ARG A 95 -10.07 -19.18 -23.52
CA ARG A 95 -11.11 -18.19 -23.27
C ARG A 95 -10.54 -16.77 -23.09
N ILE A 96 -9.48 -16.64 -22.30
CA ILE A 96 -8.81 -15.34 -22.05
C ILE A 96 -8.18 -14.79 -23.33
N VAL A 97 -7.42 -15.61 -24.06
CA VAL A 97 -6.74 -15.22 -25.30
C VAL A 97 -7.76 -14.81 -26.37
N ASN A 98 -8.83 -15.59 -26.54
CA ASN A 98 -9.90 -15.26 -27.48
C ASN A 98 -10.59 -13.94 -27.13
N GLN A 99 -10.83 -13.67 -25.84
CA GLN A 99 -11.41 -12.40 -25.43
C GLN A 99 -10.44 -11.23 -25.64
N ILE A 100 -9.16 -11.39 -25.31
CA ILE A 100 -8.13 -10.37 -25.57
C ILE A 100 -8.10 -10.03 -27.07
N GLN A 101 -8.07 -11.05 -27.94
CA GLN A 101 -8.09 -10.85 -29.39
C GLN A 101 -9.37 -10.16 -29.86
N THR A 102 -10.53 -10.57 -29.33
CA THR A 102 -11.82 -9.95 -29.63
C THR A 102 -11.82 -8.47 -29.28
N VAL A 103 -11.36 -8.11 -28.07
CA VAL A 103 -11.28 -6.70 -27.63
C VAL A 103 -10.29 -5.92 -28.48
N ARG A 104 -9.13 -6.49 -28.83
CA ARG A 104 -8.15 -5.84 -29.72
C ARG A 104 -8.76 -5.50 -31.09
N VAL A 105 -9.57 -6.39 -31.66
CA VAL A 105 -10.21 -6.17 -32.97
C VAL A 105 -11.37 -5.17 -32.87
N THR A 106 -12.17 -5.24 -31.81
CA THR A 106 -13.43 -4.48 -31.70
C THR A 106 -13.28 -3.10 -31.05
N GLN A 107 -12.40 -2.98 -30.05
CA GLN A 107 -12.21 -1.76 -29.25
C GLN A 107 -10.77 -1.22 -29.30
N GLY A 108 -9.83 -2.00 -29.82
CA GLY A 108 -8.41 -1.69 -29.76
C GLY A 108 -7.78 -2.05 -28.41
N PRO A 109 -6.45 -1.87 -28.28
CA PRO A 109 -5.70 -2.27 -27.08
C PRO A 109 -6.10 -1.49 -25.82
N SER A 110 -6.62 -0.27 -25.97
CA SER A 110 -7.14 0.54 -24.85
C SER A 110 -8.37 -0.06 -24.16
N GLY A 111 -9.04 -1.04 -24.76
CA GLY A 111 -10.14 -1.77 -24.13
C GLY A 111 -9.70 -2.81 -23.09
N ILE A 112 -8.41 -3.11 -23.01
CA ILE A 112 -7.83 -4.11 -22.10
C ILE A 112 -7.26 -3.39 -20.89
N CYS A 113 -7.67 -3.80 -19.68
CA CYS A 113 -7.17 -3.26 -18.42
C CYS A 113 -6.71 -4.37 -17.47
N MET A 114 -5.64 -4.11 -16.72
CA MET A 114 -5.20 -4.96 -15.62
C MET A 114 -5.09 -4.13 -14.32
N TYR A 115 -5.66 -4.65 -13.24
CA TYR A 115 -5.57 -4.09 -11.89
C TYR A 115 -4.81 -5.04 -10.95
N GLY A 116 -3.55 -4.72 -10.68
CA GLY A 116 -2.63 -5.52 -9.88
C GLY A 116 -2.48 -5.07 -8.43
N SER A 117 -1.41 -5.55 -7.77
CA SER A 117 -1.29 -5.45 -6.31
C SER A 117 0.13 -5.26 -5.81
N GLY A 118 0.35 -4.40 -4.81
CA GLY A 118 1.60 -4.27 -4.03
C GLY A 118 2.00 -5.54 -3.28
N GLN A 119 1.25 -6.63 -3.41
CA GLN A 119 1.52 -7.95 -2.82
C GLN A 119 2.18 -8.93 -3.80
N PHE A 120 2.23 -8.58 -5.09
CA PHE A 120 2.99 -9.33 -6.08
C PHE A 120 4.48 -9.42 -5.73
N GLN A 121 5.14 -10.47 -6.21
CA GLN A 121 6.59 -10.47 -6.34
C GLN A 121 6.97 -9.58 -7.54
N THR A 122 8.21 -9.07 -7.55
CA THR A 122 8.66 -8.11 -8.57
C THR A 122 8.61 -8.72 -9.98
N GLU A 123 8.83 -10.03 -10.08
CA GLU A 123 8.73 -10.80 -11.31
C GLU A 123 7.30 -10.82 -11.88
N ASP A 124 6.27 -10.90 -11.02
CA ASP A 124 4.88 -10.85 -11.46
C ASP A 124 4.56 -9.48 -12.10
N TYR A 125 5.02 -8.39 -11.46
CA TYR A 125 4.87 -7.03 -12.00
C TYR A 125 5.54 -6.87 -13.35
N TYR A 126 6.77 -7.37 -13.46
CA TYR A 126 7.58 -7.20 -14.66
C TYR A 126 6.95 -7.90 -15.87
N ILE A 127 6.50 -9.15 -15.71
CA ILE A 127 5.83 -9.89 -16.78
C ILE A 127 4.47 -9.28 -17.13
N ALA A 128 3.68 -8.89 -16.12
CA ALA A 128 2.40 -8.22 -16.35
C ALA A 128 2.56 -6.95 -17.20
N GLN A 129 3.51 -6.08 -16.87
CA GLN A 129 3.70 -4.85 -17.63
C GLN A 129 4.35 -5.09 -19.00
N LYS A 130 5.21 -6.10 -19.16
CA LYS A 130 5.79 -6.49 -20.46
C LYS A 130 4.70 -6.97 -21.41
N LEU A 131 3.74 -7.75 -20.90
CA LEU A 131 2.57 -8.20 -21.63
C LEU A 131 1.67 -7.02 -22.03
N LEU A 132 1.24 -6.21 -21.07
CA LEU A 132 0.25 -5.15 -21.33
C LEU A 132 0.85 -4.03 -22.19
N LYS A 133 1.99 -3.47 -21.79
CA LYS A 133 2.56 -2.26 -22.40
C LYS A 133 3.34 -2.56 -23.66
N GLY A 134 4.18 -3.58 -23.61
CA GLY A 134 5.03 -3.98 -24.73
C GLY A 134 4.25 -4.73 -25.79
N CYS A 135 3.66 -5.87 -25.41
CA CYS A 135 3.12 -6.82 -26.39
C CYS A 135 1.69 -6.48 -26.84
N LEU A 136 0.83 -6.07 -25.90
CA LEU A 136 -0.56 -5.69 -26.20
C LEU A 136 -0.69 -4.21 -26.61
N GLY A 137 0.32 -3.38 -26.35
CA GLY A 137 0.34 -1.97 -26.72
C GLY A 137 -0.60 -1.08 -25.89
N THR A 138 -0.93 -1.49 -24.67
CA THR A 138 -1.78 -0.72 -23.75
C THR A 138 -1.06 -0.39 -22.45
N ASN A 139 -1.13 0.87 -22.04
CA ASN A 139 -0.59 1.32 -20.77
C ASN A 139 -1.56 1.15 -19.60
N ASN A 140 -2.73 0.52 -19.82
CA ASN A 140 -3.78 0.28 -18.82
C ASN A 140 -3.43 -0.83 -17.83
N PHE A 141 -2.27 -0.71 -17.19
CA PHE A 141 -1.88 -1.50 -16.05
C PHE A 141 -1.64 -0.56 -14.87
N ASP A 142 -2.52 -0.65 -13.87
CA ASP A 142 -2.36 0.06 -12.60
C ASP A 142 -2.48 -0.95 -11.45
N ALA A 143 -2.07 -0.55 -10.25
CA ALA A 143 -2.11 -1.42 -9.09
C ALA A 143 -2.72 -0.69 -7.90
N ASN A 144 -3.15 -1.43 -6.87
CA ASN A 144 -3.62 -0.84 -5.60
C ASN A 144 -2.57 0.03 -4.89
N SER A 145 -1.30 0.01 -5.31
CA SER A 145 -0.28 1.01 -5.00
C SER A 145 -0.73 2.44 -5.33
N ARG A 146 -1.61 2.63 -6.34
CA ARG A 146 -2.34 3.87 -6.64
C ARG A 146 -3.07 4.42 -5.42
N LEU A 147 -3.76 3.54 -4.70
CA LEU A 147 -4.58 3.86 -3.53
C LEU A 147 -3.74 4.09 -2.26
N CYS A 148 -2.42 3.88 -2.32
CA CYS A 148 -1.56 3.77 -1.14
C CYS A 148 -0.34 4.70 -1.17
N MET A 149 0.56 4.53 -2.15
CA MET A 149 1.89 5.16 -2.11
C MET A 149 2.08 6.28 -3.14
N SER A 150 1.14 6.48 -4.05
CA SER A 150 1.37 7.37 -5.21
C SER A 150 1.61 8.82 -4.81
N SER A 151 0.99 9.34 -3.76
CA SER A 151 1.26 10.69 -3.25
C SER A 151 2.69 10.83 -2.70
N ALA A 152 3.21 9.79 -2.04
CA ALA A 152 4.60 9.79 -1.58
C ALA A 152 5.58 9.75 -2.76
N VAL A 153 5.28 8.95 -3.79
CA VAL A 153 6.05 8.88 -5.05
C VAL A 153 6.11 10.25 -5.70
N SER A 154 4.96 10.86 -5.97
CA SER A 154 4.89 12.17 -6.62
C SER A 154 5.61 13.24 -5.78
N GLY A 155 5.51 13.17 -4.44
CA GLY A 155 6.26 14.04 -3.54
C GLY A 155 7.77 13.90 -3.68
N TYR A 156 8.30 12.68 -3.65
CA TYR A 156 9.73 12.42 -3.84
C TYR A 156 10.21 12.82 -5.24
N ILE A 157 9.48 12.47 -6.31
CA ILE A 157 9.87 12.85 -7.68
C ILE A 157 9.91 14.37 -7.83
N GLN A 158 8.90 15.08 -7.33
CA GLN A 158 8.84 16.53 -7.47
C GLN A 158 9.89 17.25 -6.60
N SER A 159 10.31 16.67 -5.48
CA SER A 159 11.34 17.25 -4.59
C SER A 159 12.77 16.83 -4.92
N PHE A 160 13.01 15.58 -5.31
CA PHE A 160 14.35 14.99 -5.48
C PHE A 160 14.63 14.49 -6.91
N GLY A 161 13.66 14.55 -7.80
CA GLY A 161 13.78 14.12 -9.21
C GLY A 161 13.50 12.62 -9.44
N THR A 162 13.45 11.81 -8.38
CA THR A 162 13.13 10.38 -8.46
C THR A 162 12.36 9.90 -7.23
N ASP A 163 11.70 8.76 -7.38
CA ASP A 163 11.23 7.96 -6.25
C ASP A 163 12.40 7.21 -5.57
N GLY A 164 12.16 6.74 -4.35
CA GLY A 164 13.15 6.13 -3.48
C GLY A 164 13.30 6.93 -2.18
N PRO A 165 12.86 6.39 -1.03
CA PRO A 165 13.08 7.04 0.26
C PRO A 165 14.59 7.27 0.48
N PRO A 166 15.03 8.42 1.01
CA PRO A 166 16.46 8.67 1.26
C PRO A 166 17.01 7.94 2.48
N CYS A 167 16.14 7.53 3.41
CA CYS A 167 16.49 6.95 4.70
C CYS A 167 16.64 5.42 4.66
N CYS A 168 17.11 4.85 5.78
CA CYS A 168 17.06 3.41 6.07
C CYS A 168 16.57 3.15 7.51
N TYR A 169 16.32 1.89 7.87
CA TYR A 169 15.83 1.57 9.22
C TYR A 169 16.86 1.76 10.32
N ASP A 170 18.16 1.85 10.01
CA ASP A 170 19.19 2.22 11.01
C ASP A 170 18.99 3.67 11.53
N ASP A 171 18.27 4.52 10.79
CA ASP A 171 17.96 5.89 11.22
C ASP A 171 17.05 5.91 12.46
N LEU A 172 16.28 4.85 12.70
CA LEU A 172 15.39 4.74 13.87
C LEU A 172 16.18 4.77 15.19
N GLU A 173 17.41 4.27 15.19
CA GLU A 173 18.31 4.25 16.34
C GLU A 173 19.37 5.37 16.31
N GLN A 174 19.24 6.33 15.39
CA GLN A 174 20.23 7.41 15.21
C GLN A 174 19.60 8.80 15.23
N THR A 175 18.28 8.92 15.22
CA THR A 175 17.55 10.19 15.30
C THR A 175 17.58 10.81 16.69
N ASP A 176 17.54 12.14 16.80
CA ASP A 176 17.26 12.84 18.07
C ASP A 176 15.88 13.51 18.10
N CYS A 177 15.16 13.57 16.97
CA CYS A 177 13.76 13.92 16.93
C CYS A 177 13.01 13.10 15.86
N ALA A 178 12.14 12.21 16.33
CA ALA A 178 11.24 11.44 15.48
C ALA A 178 9.90 12.18 15.31
N PHE A 179 9.56 12.54 14.07
CA PHE A 179 8.32 13.22 13.71
C PHE A 179 7.41 12.29 12.91
N LEU A 180 6.43 11.69 13.59
CA LEU A 180 5.50 10.74 12.99
C LEU A 180 4.21 11.47 12.62
N ILE A 181 3.85 11.51 11.33
CA ILE A 181 2.64 12.21 10.87
C ILE A 181 1.77 11.31 9.99
N GLY A 182 0.47 11.24 10.30
CA GLY A 182 -0.48 10.44 9.52
C GLY A 182 -0.11 8.95 9.48
N THR A 183 0.45 8.42 10.56
CA THR A 183 0.89 7.01 10.67
C THR A 183 0.58 6.42 12.04
N ASN A 184 -0.07 5.25 12.04
CA ASN A 184 -0.20 4.39 13.21
C ASN A 184 0.81 3.23 13.13
N THR A 185 2.08 3.57 13.32
CA THR A 185 3.22 2.68 13.14
C THR A 185 3.16 1.47 14.09
N ALA A 186 2.59 1.63 15.28
CA ALA A 186 2.39 0.56 16.25
C ALA A 186 1.58 -0.61 15.70
N GLU A 187 0.53 -0.32 14.92
CA GLU A 187 -0.37 -1.35 14.38
C GLU A 187 -0.02 -1.73 12.94
N CYS A 188 0.45 -0.75 12.14
CA CYS A 188 0.70 -0.93 10.71
C CYS A 188 2.12 -1.44 10.42
N HIS A 189 3.11 -1.01 11.20
CA HIS A 189 4.53 -1.37 11.02
C HIS A 189 5.20 -1.72 12.38
N PRO A 190 4.70 -2.75 13.08
CA PRO A 190 4.96 -2.93 14.51
C PRO A 190 6.43 -3.14 14.87
N ILE A 191 7.21 -3.72 13.96
CA ILE A 191 8.62 -4.02 14.21
C ILE A 191 9.47 -2.76 14.23
N ILE A 192 9.30 -1.87 13.25
CA ILE A 192 10.04 -0.61 13.21
C ILE A 192 9.55 0.37 14.29
N PHE A 193 8.25 0.35 14.64
CA PHE A 193 7.77 1.10 15.80
C PHE A 193 8.42 0.62 17.09
N ASN A 194 8.51 -0.70 17.30
CA ASN A 194 9.15 -1.24 18.49
C ASN A 194 10.65 -0.92 18.55
N ARG A 195 11.36 -0.93 17.42
CA ARG A 195 12.75 -0.48 17.33
C ARG A 195 12.88 0.98 17.80
N LEU A 196 12.14 1.88 17.17
CA LEU A 196 12.14 3.30 17.51
C LEU A 196 11.73 3.56 18.98
N ARG A 197 10.65 2.93 19.45
CA ARG A 197 10.16 3.09 20.83
C ARG A 197 11.17 2.61 21.87
N VAL A 198 11.87 1.50 21.61
CA VAL A 198 12.92 1.01 22.52
C VAL A 198 14.09 2.01 22.56
N TYR A 199 14.49 2.54 21.41
CA TYR A 199 15.54 3.53 21.32
C TYR A 199 15.16 4.83 22.05
N HIS A 200 13.98 5.39 21.77
CA HIS A 200 13.42 6.56 22.44
C HIS A 200 13.34 6.39 23.96
N LYS A 201 12.83 5.26 24.46
CA LYS A 201 12.73 5.00 25.91
C LYS A 201 14.09 4.99 26.61
N LYS A 202 15.15 4.50 25.93
CA LYS A 202 16.51 4.43 26.46
C LYS A 202 17.26 5.77 26.38
N ASN A 203 16.86 6.66 25.49
CA ASN A 203 17.54 7.93 25.23
C ASN A 203 16.58 9.10 25.46
N LYS A 204 16.50 9.60 26.70
CA LYS A 204 15.54 10.65 27.11
C LYS A 204 15.70 12.01 26.40
N SER A 205 16.85 12.24 25.77
CA SER A 205 17.09 13.40 24.92
C SER A 205 16.33 13.32 23.59
N VAL A 206 16.04 12.11 23.09
CA VAL A 206 15.29 11.91 21.85
C VAL A 206 13.85 12.33 22.06
N LYS A 207 13.33 13.16 21.16
CA LYS A 207 11.93 13.60 21.16
C LYS A 207 11.10 12.82 20.15
N MET A 208 9.90 12.43 20.54
CA MET A 208 8.92 11.79 19.68
C MET A 208 7.67 12.65 19.60
N ILE A 209 7.39 13.15 18.40
CA ILE A 209 6.17 13.91 18.08
C ILE A 209 5.29 13.01 17.22
N VAL A 210 4.01 12.90 17.57
CA VAL A 210 3.01 12.18 16.76
C VAL A 210 1.89 13.13 16.38
N VAL A 211 1.63 13.26 15.08
CA VAL A 211 0.53 14.02 14.50
C VAL A 211 -0.51 13.05 13.94
N ASP A 212 -1.61 12.90 14.66
CA ASP A 212 -2.72 12.01 14.31
C ASP A 212 -4.01 12.50 15.01
N PRO A 213 -5.14 12.69 14.32
CA PRO A 213 -6.42 13.02 14.97
C PRO A 213 -6.88 12.00 16.02
N ARG A 214 -6.30 10.79 16.01
CA ARG A 214 -6.52 9.72 16.99
C ARG A 214 -5.32 9.56 17.92
N CYS A 215 -5.59 9.39 19.20
CA CYS A 215 -4.59 8.94 20.17
C CYS A 215 -4.40 7.42 20.02
N THR A 216 -3.65 7.02 18.99
CA THR A 216 -3.28 5.61 18.75
C THR A 216 -2.20 5.15 19.72
N GLN A 217 -1.88 3.84 19.75
CA GLN A 217 -0.73 3.33 20.51
C GLN A 217 0.60 3.99 20.11
N THR A 218 0.67 4.52 18.89
CA THR A 218 1.82 5.31 18.43
C THR A 218 1.85 6.66 19.15
N ALA A 219 0.72 7.37 19.20
CA ALA A 219 0.57 8.66 19.86
C ALA A 219 0.74 8.57 21.39
N GLU A 220 0.24 7.51 22.02
CA GLU A 220 0.40 7.24 23.45
C GLU A 220 1.87 7.11 23.88
N ALA A 221 2.75 6.71 22.96
CA ALA A 221 4.18 6.58 23.23
C ALA A 221 4.97 7.89 23.02
N ALA A 222 4.33 8.93 22.46
CA ALA A 222 4.98 10.18 22.10
C ALA A 222 5.21 11.09 23.30
N ASP A 223 6.23 11.95 23.21
CA ASP A 223 6.40 13.05 24.16
C ASP A 223 5.39 14.18 23.88
N LEU A 224 4.98 14.33 22.61
CA LEU A 224 3.97 15.27 22.17
C LEU A 224 3.02 14.63 21.15
N HIS A 225 1.73 14.64 21.47
CA HIS A 225 0.66 14.24 20.54
C HIS A 225 -0.07 15.49 20.03
N LEU A 226 -0.03 15.71 18.72
CA LEU A 226 -0.76 16.77 18.03
C LEU A 226 -2.01 16.19 17.36
N ALA A 227 -3.13 16.25 18.08
CA ALA A 227 -4.43 15.78 17.61
C ALA A 227 -5.10 16.81 16.68
N ILE A 228 -4.50 17.06 15.52
CA ILE A 228 -5.01 18.05 14.57
C ILE A 228 -6.37 17.67 13.99
N LYS A 229 -7.15 18.65 13.56
CA LYS A 229 -8.35 18.43 12.75
C LYS A 229 -7.96 17.81 11.41
N PRO A 230 -8.68 16.79 10.92
CA PRO A 230 -8.43 16.22 9.60
C PRO A 230 -8.40 17.30 8.50
N GLY A 231 -7.38 17.25 7.63
CA GLY A 231 -7.23 18.18 6.52
C GLY A 231 -6.38 19.42 6.81
N THR A 232 -5.87 19.61 8.04
CA THR A 232 -5.05 20.79 8.40
C THR A 232 -3.55 20.49 8.45
N ASP A 233 -3.09 19.42 7.79
CA ASP A 233 -1.69 18.97 7.81
C ASP A 233 -0.73 20.02 7.23
N ILE A 234 -1.09 20.62 6.08
CA ILE A 234 -0.30 21.70 5.45
C ILE A 234 -0.26 22.93 6.34
N ASP A 235 -1.37 23.28 7.00
CA ASP A 235 -1.41 24.40 7.96
C ASP A 235 -0.43 24.17 9.11
N LEU A 236 -0.40 22.96 9.69
CA LEU A 236 0.54 22.59 10.75
C LEU A 236 1.99 22.73 10.27
N LEU A 237 2.34 22.10 9.14
CA LEU A 237 3.72 22.05 8.66
C LEU A 237 4.24 23.43 8.24
N ASN A 238 3.42 24.25 7.57
CA ASN A 238 3.78 25.63 7.26
C ASN A 238 3.87 26.51 8.52
N GLY A 239 3.06 26.24 9.55
CA GLY A 239 3.17 26.91 10.86
C GLY A 239 4.47 26.58 11.60
N ILE A 240 4.92 25.32 11.53
CA ILE A 240 6.24 24.91 12.02
C ILE A 240 7.34 25.64 11.24
N ALA A 241 7.27 25.64 9.90
CA ALA A 241 8.23 26.35 9.05
C ALA A 241 8.30 27.85 9.36
N HIS A 242 7.15 28.49 9.58
CA HIS A 242 7.06 29.89 9.97
C HIS A 242 7.86 30.18 11.25
N LEU A 243 7.70 29.34 12.28
CA LEU A 243 8.40 29.45 13.55
C LEU A 243 9.91 29.20 13.39
N LEU A 244 10.30 28.16 12.65
CA LEU A 244 11.70 27.86 12.35
C LEU A 244 12.39 29.04 11.66
N MET A 245 11.73 29.65 10.66
CA MET A 245 12.27 30.83 9.96
C MET A 245 12.40 32.02 10.91
N LYS A 246 11.36 32.28 11.71
CA LYS A 246 11.34 33.38 12.68
C LYS A 246 12.43 33.23 13.75
N TRP A 247 12.76 32.02 14.15
CA TRP A 247 13.76 31.72 15.18
C TRP A 247 15.17 31.48 14.63
N GLY A 248 15.37 31.54 13.31
CA GLY A 248 16.70 31.34 12.71
C GLY A 248 17.13 29.87 12.59
N PHE A 249 16.20 28.91 12.71
CA PHE A 249 16.47 27.49 12.52
C PHE A 249 16.32 27.08 11.06
N PHE A 250 17.26 27.51 10.22
CA PHE A 250 17.36 27.09 8.81
C PHE A 250 18.82 27.06 8.36
N ASP A 251 19.13 26.20 7.39
CA ASP A 251 20.48 26.02 6.85
C ASP A 251 20.63 26.82 5.56
N SER A 252 21.06 28.08 5.68
CA SER A 252 21.22 28.98 4.52
C SER A 252 22.17 28.45 3.46
N LEU A 253 23.32 27.89 3.85
CA LEU A 253 24.30 27.34 2.91
C LEU A 253 23.73 26.13 2.17
N PHE A 254 23.09 25.21 2.87
CA PHE A 254 22.44 24.07 2.22
C PHE A 254 21.32 24.52 1.27
N ILE A 255 20.50 25.50 1.68
CA ILE A 255 19.43 26.04 0.84
C ILE A 255 20.01 26.63 -0.46
N ASP A 256 21.03 27.49 -0.34
CA ASP A 256 21.61 28.22 -1.47
C ASP A 256 22.37 27.30 -2.44
N ASP A 257 23.07 26.28 -1.94
CA ASP A 257 23.90 25.40 -2.76
C ASP A 257 23.15 24.17 -3.29
N CYS A 258 22.22 23.62 -2.50
CA CYS A 258 21.66 22.28 -2.74
C CYS A 258 20.17 22.29 -3.10
N THR A 259 19.47 23.42 -3.02
CA THR A 259 18.00 23.47 -3.21
C THR A 259 17.55 24.56 -4.19
N LYS A 260 16.31 24.54 -4.68
CA LYS A 260 15.68 25.62 -5.45
C LYS A 260 14.25 25.88 -4.98
N GLY A 261 13.76 27.10 -5.23
CA GLY A 261 12.37 27.50 -4.96
C GLY A 261 12.09 27.92 -3.52
N PHE A 262 13.13 28.18 -2.70
CA PHE A 262 12.94 28.60 -1.32
C PHE A 262 12.23 29.96 -1.20
N SER A 263 12.47 30.91 -2.10
CA SER A 263 11.82 32.23 -2.10
C SER A 263 10.30 32.13 -2.13
N ASP A 264 9.76 31.29 -3.02
CA ASP A 264 8.32 31.11 -3.19
C ASP A 264 7.71 30.42 -1.97
N TYR A 265 8.43 29.45 -1.41
CA TYR A 265 8.04 28.80 -0.17
C TYR A 265 8.06 29.75 1.03
N ALA A 266 9.08 30.61 1.13
CA ALA A 266 9.22 31.62 2.17
C ALA A 266 8.06 32.63 2.14
N GLU A 267 7.55 32.98 0.96
CA GLU A 267 6.36 33.82 0.83
C GLU A 267 5.11 33.11 1.34
N VAL A 268 4.90 31.84 0.97
CA VAL A 268 3.76 31.05 1.45
C VAL A 268 3.73 30.99 2.98
N ILE A 269 4.84 30.66 3.64
CA ILE A 269 4.86 30.46 5.10
C ILE A 269 4.62 31.75 5.90
N ARG A 270 4.72 32.94 5.31
CA ARG A 270 4.36 34.21 5.99
C ARG A 270 2.87 34.30 6.32
N HIS A 271 2.03 33.60 5.57
CA HIS A 271 0.58 33.53 5.80
C HIS A 271 0.18 32.57 6.93
N TYR A 272 1.12 31.78 7.46
CA TYR A 272 0.87 30.73 8.45
C TYR A 272 1.30 31.14 9.86
N GLN A 273 0.78 32.30 10.31
CA GLN A 273 1.06 32.82 11.65
C GLN A 273 0.63 31.80 12.74
N PRO A 274 1.45 31.57 13.80
CA PRO A 274 1.24 30.47 14.73
C PRO A 274 -0.13 30.43 15.41
N GLY A 275 -0.65 31.60 15.83
CA GLY A 275 -1.97 31.69 16.45
C GLY A 275 -3.13 31.35 15.51
N LEU A 276 -2.99 31.62 14.21
CA LEU A 276 -3.98 31.20 13.20
C LEU A 276 -3.91 29.70 12.97
N VAL A 277 -2.69 29.16 12.83
CA VAL A 277 -2.44 27.73 12.60
C VAL A 277 -2.99 26.89 13.77
N ALA A 278 -2.66 27.25 15.02
CA ALA A 278 -3.14 26.55 16.20
C ALA A 278 -4.68 26.46 16.24
N ARG A 279 -5.38 27.57 15.94
CA ARG A 279 -6.85 27.59 15.85
C ARG A 279 -7.41 26.72 14.74
N LYS A 280 -6.82 26.77 13.54
CA LYS A 280 -7.25 25.93 12.40
C LYS A 280 -7.07 24.46 12.71
N CYS A 281 -5.87 24.08 13.15
CA CYS A 281 -5.52 22.71 13.51
C CYS A 281 -6.28 22.21 14.75
N GLY A 282 -6.81 23.09 15.60
CA GLY A 282 -7.50 22.70 16.82
C GLY A 282 -6.56 22.22 17.93
N ILE A 283 -5.32 22.70 17.95
CA ILE A 283 -4.28 22.37 18.94
C ILE A 283 -3.93 23.61 19.77
N ARG A 284 -3.19 23.43 20.87
CA ARG A 284 -2.66 24.56 21.64
C ARG A 284 -1.53 25.25 20.86
N LEU A 285 -1.40 26.56 21.05
CA LEU A 285 -0.27 27.31 20.48
C LEU A 285 1.06 26.81 21.04
N ASP A 286 1.12 26.57 22.36
CA ASP A 286 2.34 26.07 23.02
C ASP A 286 2.78 24.70 22.47
N ASP A 287 1.83 23.85 22.05
CA ASP A 287 2.14 22.54 21.46
C ASP A 287 2.76 22.70 20.07
N LEU A 288 2.23 23.63 19.25
CA LEU A 288 2.80 24.00 17.95
C LEU A 288 4.23 24.54 18.11
N GLU A 289 4.43 25.44 19.07
CA GLU A 289 5.74 26.02 19.37
C GLU A 289 6.71 24.96 19.90
N THR A 290 6.24 24.02 20.71
CA THR A 290 7.04 22.89 21.21
C THR A 290 7.49 21.98 20.06
N ALA A 291 6.59 21.64 19.14
CA ALA A 291 6.95 20.83 17.97
C ALA A 291 7.99 21.53 17.09
N ALA A 292 7.81 22.82 16.82
CA ALA A 292 8.79 23.60 16.05
C ALA A 292 10.13 23.73 16.78
N ARG A 293 10.12 23.88 18.11
CA ARG A 293 11.34 23.99 18.92
C ARG A 293 12.13 22.69 18.91
N TRP A 294 11.46 21.56 19.17
CA TRP A 294 12.13 20.25 19.10
C TRP A 294 12.65 19.96 17.70
N TRP A 295 11.96 20.36 16.64
CA TRP A 295 12.50 20.26 15.29
C TRP A 295 13.75 21.12 15.10
N GLY A 296 13.70 22.41 15.49
CA GLY A 296 14.79 23.36 15.27
C GLY A 296 16.05 23.09 16.08
N GLU A 297 15.90 22.62 17.33
CA GLU A 297 17.01 22.29 18.23
C GLU A 297 17.65 20.92 17.94
N SER A 298 17.03 20.11 17.07
CA SER A 298 17.49 18.76 16.74
C SER A 298 18.44 18.74 15.55
N ASN A 299 19.47 17.90 15.62
CA ASN A 299 20.47 17.76 14.56
C ASN A 299 20.09 16.69 13.52
N ARG A 300 19.23 15.75 13.92
CA ARG A 300 18.88 14.53 13.18
C ARG A 300 17.38 14.26 13.30
N VAL A 301 16.62 15.03 12.52
CA VAL A 301 15.16 14.88 12.44
C VAL A 301 14.80 13.78 11.45
N LEU A 302 14.12 12.74 11.94
CA LEU A 302 13.58 11.66 11.13
C LEU A 302 12.06 11.78 11.07
N SER A 303 11.51 12.06 9.89
CA SER A 303 10.06 12.04 9.70
C SER A 303 9.60 10.68 9.18
N LEU A 304 8.53 10.15 9.78
CA LEU A 304 7.88 8.92 9.31
C LEU A 304 6.42 9.22 8.98
N TRP A 305 5.96 8.87 7.78
CA TRP A 305 4.56 9.05 7.41
C TRP A 305 3.99 7.88 6.63
N SER A 306 2.66 7.82 6.60
CA SER A 306 1.94 6.83 5.79
C SER A 306 0.60 7.40 5.30
N MET A 307 -0.48 6.64 5.42
CA MET A 307 -1.74 6.90 4.72
C MET A 307 -2.45 8.19 5.14
N GLY A 308 -2.27 8.70 6.36
CA GLY A 308 -2.88 9.97 6.79
C GLY A 308 -2.42 11.18 5.97
N MET A 309 -1.21 11.09 5.41
CA MET A 309 -0.69 12.08 4.45
C MET A 309 -1.07 11.70 3.01
N ASN A 310 -0.86 10.43 2.64
CA ASN A 310 -0.94 10.03 1.23
C ASN A 310 -2.37 9.98 0.66
N GLN A 311 -3.32 9.47 1.45
CA GLN A 311 -4.72 9.25 1.03
C GLN A 311 -5.55 10.52 1.25
N SER A 312 -5.20 11.55 0.48
CA SER A 312 -5.84 12.87 0.50
C SER A 312 -5.82 13.49 -0.90
N SER A 313 -6.81 14.34 -1.17
CA SER A 313 -6.87 15.21 -2.36
C SER A 313 -5.69 16.20 -2.42
N GLU A 314 -4.98 16.40 -1.31
CA GLU A 314 -3.75 17.19 -1.22
C GLU A 314 -2.50 16.33 -0.95
N GLY A 315 -2.56 15.01 -1.18
CA GLY A 315 -1.52 14.08 -0.72
C GLY A 315 -0.10 14.45 -1.16
N THR A 316 0.12 14.76 -2.45
CA THR A 316 1.43 15.19 -2.95
C THR A 316 1.88 16.51 -2.31
N ALA A 317 0.99 17.48 -2.19
CA ALA A 317 1.28 18.76 -1.55
C ALA A 317 1.67 18.57 -0.08
N LYS A 318 0.92 17.76 0.69
CA LYS A 318 1.23 17.40 2.08
C LYS A 318 2.63 16.80 2.22
N VAL A 319 2.98 15.83 1.36
CA VAL A 319 4.32 15.19 1.37
C VAL A 319 5.40 16.22 1.06
N ARG A 320 5.21 17.07 0.07
CA ARG A 320 6.18 18.12 -0.29
C ARG A 320 6.35 19.14 0.82
N THR A 321 5.28 19.56 1.50
CA THR A 321 5.37 20.46 2.65
C THR A 321 6.17 19.85 3.81
N LEU A 322 6.04 18.54 4.05
CA LEU A 322 6.89 17.84 5.03
C LEU A 322 8.36 17.81 4.59
N ILE A 323 8.62 17.49 3.32
CA ILE A 323 9.98 17.49 2.75
C ILE A 323 10.61 18.89 2.82
N ASN A 324 9.84 19.96 2.62
CA ASN A 324 10.34 21.34 2.73
C ASN A 324 10.95 21.61 4.11
N LEU A 325 10.41 21.07 5.20
CA LEU A 325 11.00 21.22 6.53
C LEU A 325 12.39 20.58 6.60
N HIS A 326 12.56 19.39 6.01
CA HIS A 326 13.86 18.73 5.91
C HIS A 326 14.86 19.51 5.05
N LEU A 327 14.41 20.05 3.92
CA LEU A 327 15.24 20.87 3.04
C LEU A 327 15.63 22.19 3.70
N MET A 328 14.71 22.82 4.42
CA MET A 328 14.93 24.08 5.14
C MET A 328 15.95 23.92 6.26
N THR A 329 16.00 22.76 6.92
CA THR A 329 16.90 22.52 8.07
C THR A 329 18.07 21.59 7.76
N GLY A 330 18.34 21.28 6.49
CA GLY A 330 19.46 20.40 6.09
C GLY A 330 19.38 18.98 6.69
N ASN A 331 18.18 18.48 6.98
CA ASN A 331 17.95 17.16 7.60
C ASN A 331 17.71 16.07 6.54
N ILE A 332 18.72 15.79 5.72
CA ILE A 332 18.73 14.73 4.68
C ILE A 332 20.16 14.23 4.44
N GLY A 333 20.33 13.04 3.87
CA GLY A 333 21.65 12.52 3.46
C GLY A 333 22.58 12.17 4.62
N LYS A 334 22.08 12.10 5.87
CA LYS A 334 22.88 11.83 7.06
C LYS A 334 22.22 10.85 8.04
N PRO A 335 23.02 10.13 8.85
CA PRO A 335 22.56 9.30 9.96
C PRO A 335 21.45 9.90 10.82
N GLY A 336 20.33 9.19 10.96
CA GLY A 336 19.21 9.56 11.83
C GLY A 336 18.31 10.66 11.28
N ALA A 337 18.48 11.08 10.02
CA ALA A 337 17.75 12.20 9.46
C ALA A 337 17.16 11.91 8.08
N GLY A 338 15.97 12.45 7.84
CA GLY A 338 15.36 12.50 6.52
C GLY A 338 13.87 12.24 6.48
N PRO A 339 13.24 12.52 5.33
CA PRO A 339 11.84 12.23 5.09
C PRO A 339 11.67 10.76 4.70
N PHE A 340 11.13 9.93 5.59
CA PHE A 340 10.98 8.49 5.40
C PHE A 340 9.51 8.04 5.27
N SER A 341 9.04 7.82 4.03
CA SER A 341 7.72 7.24 3.78
C SER A 341 7.68 5.75 4.16
N LEU A 342 6.69 5.38 4.97
CA LEU A 342 6.45 3.99 5.36
C LEU A 342 5.51 3.32 4.36
N THR A 343 6.05 2.40 3.59
CA THR A 343 5.32 1.65 2.56
C THR A 343 4.36 0.66 3.20
N GLY A 344 3.10 0.64 2.73
CA GLY A 344 2.04 -0.20 3.30
C GLY A 344 2.20 -1.69 2.97
N GLN A 345 2.06 -2.04 1.70
CA GLN A 345 2.12 -3.42 1.19
C GLN A 345 3.56 -3.91 1.00
N PRO A 346 3.79 -5.24 0.98
CA PRO A 346 5.13 -5.79 1.16
C PRO A 346 6.06 -5.50 -0.01
N ASN A 347 5.50 -5.27 -1.20
CA ASN A 347 6.25 -5.06 -2.42
C ASN A 347 5.65 -3.95 -3.32
N ALA A 348 4.97 -2.97 -2.73
CA ALA A 348 4.51 -1.81 -3.49
C ALA A 348 5.71 -1.05 -4.11
N MET A 349 6.89 -1.11 -3.47
CA MET A 349 8.11 -0.54 -4.03
C MET A 349 8.61 -1.33 -5.24
N GLY A 350 8.71 -2.66 -5.17
CA GLY A 350 9.07 -3.50 -6.33
C GLY A 350 8.14 -3.32 -7.52
N GLY A 351 6.86 -3.08 -7.28
CA GLY A 351 5.91 -2.70 -8.33
C GLY A 351 6.27 -1.39 -9.04
N ARG A 352 6.71 -0.37 -8.30
CA ARG A 352 7.12 0.92 -8.89
C ARG A 352 8.42 0.78 -9.69
N GLU A 353 9.36 -0.02 -9.19
CA GLU A 353 10.63 -0.32 -9.86
C GLU A 353 10.42 -1.08 -11.17
N ALA A 354 9.49 -2.04 -11.17
CA ALA A 354 9.16 -2.88 -12.32
C ALA A 354 8.22 -2.19 -13.33
N GLY A 355 7.71 -0.99 -13.07
CA GLY A 355 6.83 -0.27 -14.00
C GLY A 355 5.33 -0.57 -13.84
N GLY A 356 4.89 -1.00 -12.66
CA GLY A 356 3.54 -1.47 -12.33
C GLY A 356 2.46 -0.40 -12.12
N LEU A 357 2.57 0.75 -12.79
CA LEU A 357 1.55 1.81 -12.80
C LEU A 357 1.34 2.38 -14.21
N ALA A 358 0.18 2.98 -14.46
CA ALA A 358 -0.27 3.31 -15.83
C ALA A 358 0.59 4.34 -16.61
N HIS A 359 1.53 5.01 -15.94
CA HIS A 359 2.34 6.10 -16.51
C HIS A 359 3.86 5.84 -16.48
N ILE A 360 4.31 4.71 -15.92
CA ILE A 360 5.73 4.39 -15.73
C ILE A 360 6.15 3.15 -16.53
N LEU A 361 7.45 2.96 -16.72
CA LEU A 361 8.11 1.80 -17.32
C LEU A 361 9.22 1.31 -16.35
N PRO A 362 9.80 0.12 -16.55
CA PRO A 362 10.81 -0.42 -15.64
C PRO A 362 12.00 0.53 -15.47
N GLY A 363 12.56 0.56 -14.25
CA GLY A 363 13.70 1.41 -13.92
C GLY A 363 13.33 2.89 -13.73
N TYR A 364 12.14 3.20 -13.22
CA TYR A 364 11.61 4.57 -13.06
C TYR A 364 11.50 5.40 -14.35
N ARG A 365 11.47 4.71 -15.49
CA ARG A 365 11.14 5.32 -16.77
C ARG A 365 9.67 5.74 -16.80
N VAL A 366 9.31 6.59 -17.76
CA VAL A 366 7.96 7.15 -17.92
C VAL A 366 7.48 7.02 -19.36
N VAL A 367 6.22 6.64 -19.53
CA VAL A 367 5.64 6.38 -20.86
C VAL A 367 5.53 7.64 -21.72
N LYS A 368 5.60 8.85 -21.14
CA LYS A 368 5.56 10.11 -21.90
C LYS A 368 6.90 10.47 -22.55
N ASN A 369 8.01 9.91 -22.10
CA ASN A 369 9.33 10.20 -22.67
C ASN A 369 9.59 9.27 -23.87
N PRO A 370 9.81 9.79 -25.10
CA PRO A 370 10.06 8.96 -26.29
C PRO A 370 11.32 8.09 -26.17
N GLN A 371 12.39 8.62 -25.58
CA GLN A 371 13.63 7.88 -25.39
C GLN A 371 13.43 6.68 -24.46
N HIS A 372 12.69 6.88 -23.37
CA HIS A 372 12.37 5.80 -22.43
C HIS A 372 11.58 4.66 -23.08
N ARG A 373 10.67 4.97 -24.02
CA ARG A 373 9.92 3.94 -24.74
C ARG A 373 10.83 3.19 -25.71
N ALA A 374 11.61 3.91 -26.50
CA ALA A 374 12.52 3.32 -27.47
C ALA A 374 13.52 2.35 -26.82
N GLU A 375 14.12 2.73 -25.68
CA GLU A 375 15.03 1.86 -24.92
C GLU A 375 14.38 0.55 -24.49
N VAL A 376 13.15 0.60 -23.99
CA VAL A 376 12.43 -0.57 -23.51
C VAL A 376 11.95 -1.44 -24.68
N GLU A 377 11.49 -0.83 -25.76
CA GLU A 377 11.10 -1.52 -27.00
C GLU A 377 12.29 -2.27 -27.61
N GLU A 378 13.43 -1.60 -27.75
CA GLU A 378 14.67 -2.20 -28.24
C GLU A 378 15.10 -3.37 -27.35
N PHE A 379 15.14 -3.15 -26.03
CA PHE A 379 15.54 -4.18 -25.07
C PHE A 379 14.62 -5.42 -25.10
N TRP A 380 13.31 -5.24 -25.31
CA TRP A 380 12.36 -6.36 -25.45
C TRP A 380 12.27 -6.96 -26.85
N GLY A 381 13.04 -6.44 -27.83
CA GLY A 381 12.94 -6.89 -29.22
C GLY A 381 11.59 -6.60 -29.85
N LEU A 382 10.93 -5.51 -29.46
CA LEU A 382 9.64 -5.09 -29.98
C LEU A 382 9.81 -4.08 -31.13
N LYS A 383 8.78 -3.96 -31.96
CA LYS A 383 8.77 -2.96 -33.04
C LYS A 383 8.77 -1.55 -32.43
N PRO A 384 9.51 -0.59 -33.00
CA PRO A 384 9.44 0.80 -32.55
C PRO A 384 8.00 1.33 -32.54
N GLY A 385 7.59 1.97 -31.45
CA GLY A 385 6.22 2.48 -31.24
C GLY A 385 5.21 1.45 -30.75
N SER A 386 5.65 0.26 -30.29
CA SER A 386 4.76 -0.73 -29.68
C SER A 386 4.18 -0.25 -28.34
N ILE A 387 4.94 0.53 -27.58
CA ILE A 387 4.50 1.12 -26.31
C ILE A 387 3.79 2.46 -26.60
N SER A 388 2.55 2.59 -26.14
CA SER A 388 1.78 3.82 -26.31
C SER A 388 2.48 5.04 -25.66
N PRO A 389 2.48 6.22 -26.31
CA PRO A 389 3.01 7.45 -25.73
C PRO A 389 2.11 8.07 -24.65
N HIS A 390 0.89 7.56 -24.49
CA HIS A 390 -0.10 8.11 -23.57
C HIS A 390 -0.16 7.26 -22.28
N PRO A 391 -0.21 7.89 -21.09
CA PRO A 391 -0.56 7.17 -19.87
C PRO A 391 -1.86 6.37 -20.04
N GLY A 392 -1.89 5.17 -19.47
CA GLY A 392 -3.12 4.39 -19.40
C GLY A 392 -4.07 4.90 -18.33
N LEU A 393 -5.20 4.20 -18.19
CA LEU A 393 -6.19 4.43 -17.15
C LEU A 393 -5.61 4.14 -15.76
N ALA A 394 -5.73 5.08 -14.82
CA ALA A 394 -5.46 4.80 -13.42
C ALA A 394 -6.59 3.98 -12.79
N ALA A 395 -6.37 3.50 -11.56
CA ALA A 395 -7.28 2.59 -10.85
C ALA A 395 -8.76 3.04 -10.85
N TRP A 396 -9.02 4.34 -10.59
CA TRP A 396 -10.39 4.86 -10.64
C TRP A 396 -10.90 5.08 -12.06
N ASP A 397 -10.03 5.47 -13.00
CA ASP A 397 -10.38 5.64 -14.41
C ASP A 397 -10.81 4.30 -15.06
N MET A 398 -10.32 3.16 -14.56
CA MET A 398 -10.83 1.84 -14.97
C MET A 398 -12.30 1.66 -14.59
N ILE A 399 -12.71 2.13 -13.40
CA ILE A 399 -14.12 2.09 -12.97
C ILE A 399 -14.98 2.97 -13.88
N LEU A 400 -14.53 4.20 -14.16
CA LEU A 400 -15.20 5.10 -15.10
C LEU A 400 -15.24 4.51 -16.53
N GLY A 401 -14.18 3.81 -16.93
CA GLY A 401 -14.07 3.13 -18.21
C GLY A 401 -15.11 2.02 -18.37
N LEU A 402 -15.37 1.24 -17.32
CA LEU A 402 -16.43 0.23 -17.31
C LEU A 402 -17.82 0.87 -17.43
N GLU A 403 -18.07 1.96 -16.69
CA GLU A 403 -19.35 2.68 -16.77
C GLU A 403 -19.64 3.24 -18.16
N GLN A 404 -18.58 3.63 -18.87
CA GLN A 404 -18.63 4.21 -20.21
C GLN A 404 -18.50 3.16 -21.32
N ASN A 405 -18.49 1.86 -20.99
CA ASN A 405 -18.28 0.75 -21.94
C ASN A 405 -16.97 0.85 -22.75
N LYS A 406 -15.94 1.50 -22.18
CA LYS A 406 -14.60 1.64 -22.78
C LYS A 406 -13.65 0.50 -22.40
N VAL A 407 -14.00 -0.28 -21.38
CA VAL A 407 -13.23 -1.45 -20.92
C VAL A 407 -13.97 -2.70 -21.36
N GLY A 408 -13.37 -3.47 -22.27
CA GLY A 408 -13.90 -4.74 -22.79
C GLY A 408 -13.32 -5.98 -22.12
N LEU A 409 -12.17 -5.86 -21.46
CA LEU A 409 -11.60 -6.89 -20.60
C LEU A 409 -10.95 -6.26 -19.38
N LEU A 410 -11.31 -6.77 -18.20
CA LEU A 410 -10.71 -6.40 -16.92
C LEU A 410 -10.02 -7.61 -16.28
N TRP A 411 -8.72 -7.52 -16.04
CA TRP A 411 -7.96 -8.54 -15.31
C TRP A 411 -7.57 -8.04 -13.93
N ILE A 412 -8.19 -8.58 -12.87
CA ILE A 412 -7.88 -8.25 -11.48
C ILE A 412 -7.00 -9.36 -10.90
N ALA A 413 -5.88 -9.01 -10.28
CA ALA A 413 -4.94 -10.00 -9.74
C ALA A 413 -4.35 -9.63 -8.38
N ALA A 414 -4.38 -10.58 -7.43
CA ALA A 414 -3.88 -10.48 -6.06
C ALA A 414 -4.42 -9.27 -5.25
N THR A 415 -5.63 -8.82 -5.55
CA THR A 415 -6.28 -7.69 -4.87
C THR A 415 -7.80 -7.86 -4.86
N ASN A 416 -8.46 -7.32 -3.83
CA ASN A 416 -9.91 -7.43 -3.64
C ASN A 416 -10.58 -6.03 -3.72
N PRO A 417 -10.75 -5.46 -4.92
CA PRO A 417 -11.32 -4.12 -5.10
C PRO A 417 -12.80 -4.04 -4.74
N ALA A 418 -13.54 -5.16 -4.75
CA ALA A 418 -14.92 -5.21 -4.27
C ALA A 418 -15.07 -4.95 -2.75
N VAL A 419 -13.97 -4.71 -2.04
CA VAL A 419 -13.94 -4.19 -0.66
C VAL A 419 -13.06 -2.94 -0.55
N SER A 420 -11.97 -2.86 -1.32
CA SER A 420 -10.91 -1.88 -1.09
C SER A 420 -10.99 -0.58 -1.91
N MET A 421 -11.76 -0.55 -3.01
CA MET A 421 -11.97 0.67 -3.80
C MET A 421 -12.88 1.68 -3.07
N PRO A 422 -12.72 3.01 -3.33
CA PRO A 422 -13.68 4.01 -2.86
C PRO A 422 -15.02 3.89 -3.58
N ASP A 423 -16.05 4.57 -3.05
CA ASP A 423 -17.38 4.66 -3.65
C ASP A 423 -17.88 3.27 -4.10
N LEU A 424 -17.89 2.38 -3.11
CA LEU A 424 -17.82 0.94 -3.36
C LEU A 424 -19.08 0.39 -4.03
N GLU A 425 -20.26 0.94 -3.75
CA GLU A 425 -21.50 0.55 -4.44
C GLU A 425 -21.46 0.90 -5.93
N ARG A 426 -20.94 2.08 -6.28
CA ARG A 426 -20.69 2.46 -7.68
C ARG A 426 -19.64 1.56 -8.32
N THR A 427 -18.57 1.25 -7.61
CA THR A 427 -17.54 0.29 -8.07
C THR A 427 -18.15 -1.08 -8.39
N LYS A 428 -18.94 -1.65 -7.48
CA LYS A 428 -19.63 -2.93 -7.69
C LYS A 428 -20.60 -2.85 -8.87
N ALA A 429 -21.33 -1.75 -9.01
CA ALA A 429 -22.22 -1.52 -10.16
C ALA A 429 -21.46 -1.47 -11.49
N ALA A 430 -20.28 -0.85 -11.53
CA ALA A 430 -19.40 -0.85 -12.70
C ALA A 430 -18.85 -2.25 -13.00
N TYR A 431 -18.46 -3.03 -11.98
CA TYR A 431 -18.00 -4.41 -12.18
C TYR A 431 -19.08 -5.34 -12.72
N ARG A 432 -20.35 -5.16 -12.34
CA ARG A 432 -21.48 -5.90 -12.95
C ARG A 432 -21.65 -5.61 -14.45
N LYS A 433 -21.18 -4.46 -14.94
CA LYS A 433 -21.21 -4.09 -16.36
C LYS A 433 -19.98 -4.56 -17.13
N SER A 434 -18.96 -5.08 -16.46
CA SER A 434 -17.74 -5.56 -17.13
C SER A 434 -18.07 -6.67 -18.13
N PRO A 435 -17.77 -6.51 -19.43
CA PRO A 435 -18.09 -7.52 -20.43
C PRO A 435 -17.37 -8.84 -20.22
N PHE A 436 -16.16 -8.78 -19.66
CA PHE A 436 -15.38 -9.96 -19.31
C PHE A 436 -14.35 -9.61 -18.22
N THR A 437 -14.37 -10.38 -17.14
CA THR A 437 -13.51 -10.16 -15.97
C THR A 437 -12.74 -11.44 -15.65
N VAL A 438 -11.42 -11.35 -15.63
CA VAL A 438 -10.52 -12.38 -15.10
C VAL A 438 -10.16 -11.99 -13.67
N TYR A 439 -10.33 -12.90 -12.72
CA TYR A 439 -9.91 -12.70 -11.33
C TYR A 439 -8.92 -13.77 -10.90
N GLN A 440 -7.71 -13.35 -10.56
CA GLN A 440 -6.60 -14.23 -10.21
C GLN A 440 -6.23 -14.03 -8.74
N ASP A 441 -6.46 -15.05 -7.92
CA ASP A 441 -6.20 -15.00 -6.48
C ASP A 441 -5.85 -16.40 -5.95
N ALA A 442 -5.18 -16.44 -4.81
CA ALA A 442 -4.84 -17.69 -4.15
C ALA A 442 -5.99 -18.23 -3.28
N TYR A 443 -6.91 -17.35 -2.85
CA TYR A 443 -7.99 -17.68 -1.93
C TYR A 443 -9.35 -17.62 -2.62
N TYR A 444 -10.27 -18.49 -2.18
CA TYR A 444 -11.65 -18.52 -2.64
C TYR A 444 -12.56 -19.10 -1.54
N PRO A 445 -13.74 -18.54 -1.26
CA PRO A 445 -14.33 -17.36 -1.92
C PRO A 445 -13.68 -16.03 -1.49
N THR A 446 -13.84 -15.02 -2.35
CA THR A 446 -13.58 -13.59 -2.07
C THR A 446 -14.71 -12.74 -2.65
N GLU A 447 -14.90 -11.51 -2.15
CA GLU A 447 -15.95 -10.60 -2.63
C GLU A 447 -15.80 -10.28 -4.12
N THR A 448 -14.56 -10.11 -4.60
CA THR A 448 -14.31 -9.80 -6.02
C THR A 448 -14.65 -10.96 -6.96
N ALA A 449 -14.54 -12.21 -6.51
CA ALA A 449 -14.88 -13.37 -7.33
C ALA A 449 -16.33 -13.35 -7.83
N ALA A 450 -17.25 -12.70 -7.10
CA ALA A 450 -18.65 -12.54 -7.50
C ALA A 450 -18.83 -11.73 -8.79
N PHE A 451 -17.82 -10.99 -9.24
CA PHE A 451 -17.85 -10.17 -10.46
C PHE A 451 -16.96 -10.73 -11.59
N ALA A 452 -16.41 -11.93 -11.41
CA ALA A 452 -15.53 -12.57 -12.36
C ALA A 452 -16.28 -13.52 -13.30
N HIS A 453 -15.80 -13.63 -14.54
CA HIS A 453 -16.23 -14.63 -15.52
C HIS A 453 -15.27 -15.84 -15.49
N VAL A 454 -13.99 -15.56 -15.24
CA VAL A 454 -12.94 -16.57 -15.05
C VAL A 454 -12.24 -16.31 -13.73
N VAL A 455 -12.08 -17.35 -12.90
CA VAL A 455 -11.25 -17.31 -11.70
C VAL A 455 -10.05 -18.25 -11.83
N LEU A 456 -8.85 -17.74 -11.54
CA LEU A 456 -7.59 -18.44 -11.77
C LEU A 456 -6.84 -18.69 -10.46
N PRO A 457 -6.44 -19.95 -10.15
CA PRO A 457 -5.70 -20.28 -8.93
C PRO A 457 -4.25 -19.79 -9.03
N ALA A 458 -3.91 -18.77 -8.24
CA ALA A 458 -2.53 -18.29 -8.10
C ALA A 458 -1.78 -19.01 -6.96
N ALA A 459 -0.50 -19.29 -7.18
CA ALA A 459 0.41 -19.78 -6.15
C ALA A 459 0.61 -18.69 -5.10
N GLN A 460 0.37 -19.00 -3.82
CA GLN A 460 0.56 -18.04 -2.73
C GLN A 460 2.04 -17.91 -2.33
N TRP A 461 2.31 -16.99 -1.41
CA TRP A 461 3.64 -16.68 -0.84
C TRP A 461 4.60 -17.88 -0.62
N GLY A 462 4.14 -18.99 -0.05
CA GLY A 462 5.02 -20.13 0.25
C GLY A 462 5.31 -21.07 -0.93
N GLU A 463 4.65 -20.85 -2.06
CA GLU A 463 4.53 -21.78 -3.19
C GLU A 463 5.28 -21.29 -4.44
N LYS A 464 5.82 -20.06 -4.41
CA LYS A 464 6.54 -19.46 -5.53
C LYS A 464 7.74 -18.64 -5.08
N THR A 465 8.81 -18.68 -5.87
CA THR A 465 10.04 -17.91 -5.64
C THR A 465 10.02 -16.62 -6.42
N GLY A 466 10.45 -15.53 -5.79
CA GLY A 466 10.61 -14.22 -6.42
C GLY A 466 11.22 -13.22 -5.44
N THR A 467 11.15 -11.93 -5.74
CA THR A 467 11.71 -10.87 -4.90
C THR A 467 10.67 -9.88 -4.43
N MET A 468 10.93 -9.28 -3.28
CA MET A 468 10.15 -8.14 -2.77
C MET A 468 11.08 -7.05 -2.23
N THR A 469 10.71 -5.79 -2.46
CA THR A 469 11.41 -4.61 -1.99
C THR A 469 10.59 -3.88 -0.91
N ASN A 470 11.17 -3.69 0.28
CA ASN A 470 10.51 -3.07 1.42
C ASN A 470 10.62 -1.52 1.44
N SER A 471 10.15 -0.87 2.50
CA SER A 471 10.15 0.61 2.59
C SER A 471 11.55 1.23 2.57
N GLU A 472 12.57 0.53 3.02
CA GLU A 472 13.95 1.03 3.04
C GLU A 472 14.73 0.64 1.78
N ARG A 473 14.09 0.18 0.69
CA ARG A 473 14.78 -0.27 -0.54
C ARG A 473 15.55 -1.60 -0.38
N MET A 474 15.30 -2.34 0.70
CA MET A 474 15.88 -3.67 0.89
C MET A 474 15.15 -4.68 0.01
N VAL A 475 15.89 -5.31 -0.90
CA VAL A 475 15.41 -6.40 -1.75
C VAL A 475 15.69 -7.73 -1.06
N THR A 476 14.66 -8.55 -0.90
CA THR A 476 14.77 -9.87 -0.27
C THR A 476 14.24 -10.96 -1.20
N LEU A 477 14.99 -12.07 -1.31
CA LEU A 477 14.55 -13.28 -1.97
C LEU A 477 13.48 -13.99 -1.13
N CYS A 478 12.32 -14.21 -1.74
CA CYS A 478 11.18 -14.91 -1.16
C CYS A 478 11.19 -16.36 -1.66
N GLN A 479 11.97 -17.24 -1.04
CA GLN A 479 12.11 -18.63 -1.48
C GLN A 479 10.81 -19.43 -1.26
N ALA A 480 10.39 -20.20 -2.26
CA ALA A 480 9.35 -21.21 -2.10
C ALA A 480 9.82 -22.34 -1.16
N PHE A 481 8.96 -22.79 -0.26
CA PHE A 481 9.26 -23.87 0.69
C PHE A 481 8.31 -25.06 0.58
N ARG A 482 7.26 -24.95 -0.25
CA ARG A 482 6.29 -26.01 -0.55
C ARG A 482 5.83 -25.91 -2.01
N SER A 483 5.27 -26.98 -2.53
CA SER A 483 4.64 -26.96 -3.85
C SER A 483 3.32 -26.20 -3.85
N PRO A 484 2.92 -25.58 -4.99
CA PRO A 484 1.59 -25.03 -5.18
C PRO A 484 0.49 -26.04 -4.87
N LEU A 485 -0.63 -25.56 -4.33
CA LEU A 485 -1.79 -26.40 -4.03
C LEU A 485 -2.63 -26.62 -5.30
N GLY A 486 -3.05 -27.86 -5.55
CA GLY A 486 -3.84 -28.21 -6.75
C GLY A 486 -3.04 -27.97 -8.03
N VAL A 487 -3.62 -27.24 -8.98
CA VAL A 487 -2.95 -26.85 -10.23
C VAL A 487 -2.56 -25.37 -10.25
N ALA A 488 -2.46 -24.72 -9.08
CA ALA A 488 -2.11 -23.31 -9.00
C ALA A 488 -0.74 -23.01 -9.65
N LYS A 489 -0.63 -21.82 -10.27
CA LYS A 489 0.57 -21.34 -10.97
C LYS A 489 1.03 -20.01 -10.39
N ALA A 490 2.32 -19.70 -10.48
CA ALA A 490 2.79 -18.36 -10.11
C ALA A 490 2.18 -17.31 -11.05
N ASP A 491 1.87 -16.12 -10.54
CA ASP A 491 1.20 -15.08 -11.33
C ASP A 491 1.97 -14.75 -12.62
N TRP A 492 3.30 -14.64 -12.55
CA TRP A 492 4.15 -14.44 -13.73
C TRP A 492 4.02 -15.54 -14.78
N GLU A 493 3.86 -16.81 -14.38
CA GLU A 493 3.70 -17.95 -15.31
C GLU A 493 2.37 -17.84 -16.07
N ILE A 494 1.31 -17.42 -15.38
CA ILE A 494 -0.03 -17.23 -15.97
C ILE A 494 0.03 -16.12 -17.03
N PHE A 495 0.66 -14.98 -16.69
CA PHE A 495 0.82 -13.88 -17.64
C PHE A 495 1.72 -14.27 -18.83
N ALA A 496 2.84 -14.96 -18.57
CA ALA A 496 3.75 -15.44 -19.61
C ALA A 496 3.05 -16.41 -20.57
N GLU A 497 2.28 -17.38 -20.06
CA GLU A 497 1.52 -18.33 -20.88
C GLU A 497 0.50 -17.62 -21.79
N VAL A 498 -0.25 -16.64 -21.27
CA VAL A 498 -1.14 -15.82 -22.10
C VAL A 498 -0.35 -15.07 -23.18
N GLY A 499 0.81 -14.50 -22.83
CA GLY A 499 1.71 -13.86 -23.80
C GLY A 499 2.18 -14.81 -24.90
N ARG A 500 2.60 -16.03 -24.55
CA ARG A 500 3.00 -17.06 -25.51
C ARG A 500 1.86 -17.42 -26.47
N ARG A 501 0.65 -17.65 -25.96
CA ARG A 501 -0.54 -17.96 -26.79
C ARG A 501 -1.00 -16.81 -27.67
N LEU A 502 -0.69 -15.56 -27.30
CA LEU A 502 -0.95 -14.37 -28.11
C LEU A 502 0.08 -14.16 -29.25
N GLY A 503 1.07 -15.04 -29.36
CA GLY A 503 2.08 -15.01 -30.42
C GLY A 503 3.42 -14.38 -30.01
N PHE A 504 3.65 -14.14 -28.72
CA PHE A 504 4.89 -13.54 -28.20
C PHE A 504 5.79 -14.58 -27.50
N ALA A 505 5.92 -15.77 -28.11
CA ALA A 505 6.62 -16.90 -27.50
C ALA A 505 8.05 -16.55 -27.06
N GLU A 506 8.80 -15.85 -27.92
CA GLU A 506 10.18 -15.42 -27.67
C GLU A 506 10.29 -14.43 -26.50
N GLN A 507 9.32 -13.51 -26.36
CA GLN A 507 9.34 -12.50 -25.29
C GLN A 507 8.98 -13.08 -23.91
N PHE A 508 8.43 -14.30 -23.86
CA PHE A 508 7.96 -14.96 -22.63
C PHE A 508 8.56 -16.35 -22.41
N ASP A 509 9.71 -16.62 -23.02
CA ASP A 509 10.48 -17.86 -22.85
C ASP A 509 11.35 -17.82 -21.60
N PHE A 510 10.71 -17.89 -20.43
CA PHE A 510 11.37 -17.90 -19.13
C PHE A 510 11.29 -19.28 -18.49
N ALA A 511 12.44 -19.85 -18.15
CA ALA A 511 12.52 -21.14 -17.46
C ALA A 511 12.04 -21.06 -16.00
N ASP A 512 12.32 -19.93 -15.33
CA ASP A 512 12.01 -19.70 -13.92
C ASP A 512 11.98 -18.20 -13.58
N SER A 513 11.63 -17.88 -12.34
CA SER A 513 11.60 -16.48 -11.87
C SER A 513 12.99 -15.85 -11.74
N ALA A 514 14.07 -16.63 -11.64
CA ALA A 514 15.43 -16.09 -11.67
C ALA A 514 15.78 -15.55 -13.06
N ALA A 515 15.31 -16.21 -14.13
CA ALA A 515 15.42 -15.70 -15.50
C ALA A 515 14.64 -14.39 -15.68
N VAL A 516 13.42 -14.31 -15.14
CA VAL A 516 12.62 -13.07 -15.14
C VAL A 516 13.36 -11.94 -14.42
N ARG A 517 13.92 -12.22 -13.23
CA ARG A 517 14.70 -11.25 -12.46
C ARG A 517 15.92 -10.77 -13.24
N ARG A 518 16.68 -11.68 -13.85
CA ARG A 518 17.88 -11.35 -14.63
C ARG A 518 17.56 -10.42 -15.79
N GLU A 519 16.44 -10.62 -16.48
CA GLU A 519 16.00 -9.70 -17.53
C GLU A 519 15.64 -8.32 -16.95
N PHE A 520 14.81 -8.29 -15.89
CA PHE A 520 14.37 -7.03 -15.26
C PHE A 520 15.53 -6.16 -14.78
N ILE A 521 16.52 -6.72 -14.07
CA ILE A 521 17.61 -5.92 -13.50
C ILE A 521 18.54 -5.30 -14.54
N GLN A 522 18.54 -5.77 -15.79
CA GLN A 522 19.28 -5.08 -16.86
C GLN A 522 18.65 -3.74 -17.20
N LEU A 523 17.32 -3.64 -17.13
CA LEU A 523 16.60 -2.38 -17.36
C LEU A 523 16.80 -1.37 -16.24
N THR A 524 17.33 -1.77 -15.08
CA THR A 524 17.66 -0.82 -14.00
C THR A 524 19.06 -0.23 -14.13
N ARG A 525 19.87 -0.69 -15.10
CA ARG A 525 21.23 -0.20 -15.31
C ARG A 525 21.26 1.32 -15.55
N ASN A 526 22.11 2.03 -14.81
CA ASN A 526 22.24 3.49 -14.81
C ASN A 526 20.95 4.26 -14.47
N GLN A 527 19.98 3.59 -13.84
CA GLN A 527 18.77 4.24 -13.33
C GLN A 527 18.92 4.52 -11.82
N PRO A 528 18.13 5.45 -11.25
CA PRO A 528 18.22 5.74 -9.81
C PRO A 528 17.94 4.53 -8.91
N CYS A 529 17.14 3.56 -9.38
CA CYS A 529 16.92 2.27 -8.73
C CYS A 529 17.81 1.15 -9.27
N GLU A 530 19.10 1.43 -9.49
CA GLU A 530 20.08 0.47 -10.00
C GLU A 530 20.11 -0.83 -9.18
N MET A 531 19.95 -1.97 -9.86
CA MET A 531 19.90 -3.32 -9.26
C MET A 531 20.62 -4.38 -10.09
N SER A 532 21.44 -4.00 -11.09
CA SER A 532 22.16 -4.95 -11.94
C SER A 532 23.02 -5.95 -11.15
N GLY A 533 23.42 -5.63 -9.92
CA GLY A 533 24.14 -6.53 -9.01
C GLY A 533 23.27 -7.42 -8.12
N ILE A 534 21.93 -7.31 -8.16
CA ILE A 534 21.00 -7.97 -7.23
C ILE A 534 20.24 -9.12 -7.93
N THR A 535 20.96 -10.17 -8.31
CA THR A 535 20.36 -11.41 -8.86
C THR A 535 19.75 -12.29 -7.75
N HIS A 536 18.99 -13.33 -8.11
CA HIS A 536 18.54 -14.33 -7.13
C HIS A 536 19.72 -15.05 -6.47
N GLU A 537 20.76 -15.35 -7.24
CA GLU A 537 21.98 -16.00 -6.76
C GLU A 537 22.70 -15.11 -5.75
N ALA A 538 22.83 -13.81 -6.03
CA ALA A 538 23.41 -12.85 -5.10
C ALA A 538 22.61 -12.75 -3.80
N LEU A 539 21.28 -12.68 -3.87
CA LEU A 539 20.41 -12.65 -2.68
C LEU A 539 20.46 -13.95 -1.87
N SER A 540 20.62 -15.09 -2.54
CA SER A 540 20.78 -16.39 -1.88
C SER A 540 22.12 -16.49 -1.14
N GLN A 541 23.20 -16.00 -1.76
CA GLN A 541 24.55 -16.06 -1.20
C GLN A 541 24.79 -15.02 -0.10
N PHE A 542 24.40 -13.78 -0.33
CA PHE A 542 24.72 -12.63 0.54
C PHE A 542 23.56 -12.22 1.45
N GLY A 543 22.37 -12.77 1.24
CA GLY A 543 21.15 -12.34 1.94
C GLY A 543 20.51 -11.10 1.31
N PRO A 544 19.63 -10.40 2.04
CA PRO A 544 18.96 -9.19 1.56
C PRO A 544 19.95 -8.08 1.19
N ILE A 545 19.72 -7.41 0.06
CA ILE A 545 20.59 -6.33 -0.47
C ILE A 545 19.75 -5.08 -0.70
N GLN A 546 20.25 -3.94 -0.26
CA GLN A 546 19.62 -2.63 -0.47
C GLN A 546 20.10 -2.02 -1.79
N TRP A 547 19.18 -1.46 -2.58
CA TRP A 547 19.58 -0.69 -3.77
C TRP A 547 19.80 0.80 -3.43
N PRO A 548 20.66 1.52 -4.17
CA PRO A 548 21.36 1.13 -5.41
C PRO A 548 22.48 0.10 -5.24
N CYS A 549 22.55 -0.91 -6.13
CA CYS A 549 23.64 -1.88 -6.17
C CYS A 549 23.93 -2.34 -7.61
N ALA A 550 25.05 -1.85 -8.16
CA ALA A 550 25.50 -2.16 -9.51
C ALA A 550 26.26 -3.49 -9.56
N GLU A 551 26.33 -4.09 -10.74
CA GLU A 551 27.19 -5.23 -11.04
C GLU A 551 28.66 -4.92 -10.66
N ASN A 552 29.35 -5.88 -10.03
CA ASN A 552 30.72 -5.74 -9.50
C ASN A 552 30.92 -4.67 -8.41
N SER A 553 29.86 -4.29 -7.69
CA SER A 553 30.01 -3.42 -6.52
C SER A 553 31.01 -4.03 -5.52
N PRO A 554 32.08 -3.31 -5.13
CA PRO A 554 33.22 -3.89 -4.40
C PRO A 554 32.87 -4.40 -3.00
N ASP A 555 31.70 -4.03 -2.46
CA ASP A 555 31.22 -4.51 -1.17
C ASP A 555 29.68 -4.64 -1.17
N VAL A 556 29.16 -5.67 -1.85
CA VAL A 556 27.73 -6.01 -1.94
C VAL A 556 27.07 -6.10 -0.55
N ALA A 557 27.86 -6.38 0.50
CA ALA A 557 27.41 -6.48 1.89
C ALA A 557 27.34 -5.13 2.65
N VAL A 558 27.93 -4.03 2.15
CA VAL A 558 28.14 -2.78 2.93
C VAL A 558 27.62 -1.49 2.27
N HIS A 559 27.17 -1.50 1.02
CA HIS A 559 26.96 -0.24 0.26
C HIS A 559 25.69 0.61 0.57
N ASN A 560 25.90 1.93 0.60
CA ASN A 560 24.95 3.06 0.39
C ASN A 560 23.54 2.94 0.98
N LYS A 561 23.45 2.70 2.29
CA LYS A 561 22.17 2.64 3.01
C LYS A 561 21.31 3.90 2.89
N ARG A 562 21.92 5.05 2.60
CA ARG A 562 21.23 6.35 2.48
C ARG A 562 21.49 6.97 1.12
N LEU A 563 20.48 7.63 0.58
CA LEU A 563 20.62 8.41 -0.64
C LEU A 563 21.03 9.86 -0.30
N TYR A 564 21.61 10.54 -1.28
CA TYR A 564 21.92 11.98 -1.22
C TYR A 564 22.94 12.37 -0.13
N THR A 565 23.87 11.48 0.21
CA THR A 565 24.96 11.76 1.17
C THR A 565 25.98 12.77 0.64
N ASP A 566 25.97 13.03 -0.67
CA ASP A 566 26.78 14.03 -1.38
C ASP A 566 25.99 15.32 -1.70
N PHE A 567 24.73 15.40 -1.25
CA PHE A 567 23.78 16.48 -1.53
C PHE A 567 23.53 16.75 -3.02
N ARG A 568 23.67 15.73 -3.87
CA ARG A 568 23.27 15.78 -5.27
C ARG A 568 21.99 14.98 -5.50
N PHE A 569 20.99 15.64 -6.07
CA PHE A 569 19.66 15.06 -6.30
C PHE A 569 19.47 14.65 -7.76
N ASN A 570 18.51 13.77 -8.05
CA ASN A 570 18.21 13.31 -9.41
C ASN A 570 17.41 14.33 -10.24
N THR A 571 17.48 15.61 -9.89
CA THR A 571 16.94 16.71 -10.69
C THR A 571 17.95 17.10 -11.78
N PRO A 572 17.52 17.73 -12.89
CA PRO A 572 18.43 18.07 -13.99
C PRO A 572 19.64 18.93 -13.62
N ASP A 573 19.57 19.69 -12.52
CA ASP A 573 20.62 20.58 -12.02
C ASP A 573 21.26 20.08 -10.71
N GLY A 574 20.93 18.87 -10.28
CA GLY A 574 21.46 18.27 -9.05
C GLY A 574 20.93 18.88 -7.74
N ARG A 575 19.94 19.79 -7.79
CA ARG A 575 19.39 20.50 -6.61
C ARG A 575 17.95 20.08 -6.28
N ALA A 576 17.66 19.83 -5.00
CA ALA A 576 16.31 19.52 -4.53
C ALA A 576 15.36 20.71 -4.69
N LYS A 577 14.05 20.47 -4.73
CA LYS A 577 13.04 21.51 -5.01
C LYS A 577 12.05 21.68 -3.87
N PHE A 578 11.98 22.89 -3.34
CA PHE A 578 10.89 23.34 -2.47
C PHE A 578 9.56 23.35 -3.22
N GLY A 579 8.47 23.08 -2.49
CA GLY A 579 7.09 23.22 -3.00
C GLY A 579 6.32 24.31 -2.26
N ALA A 580 5.82 25.33 -2.96
CA ALA A 580 5.06 26.42 -2.38
C ALA A 580 3.54 26.12 -2.45
N TYR A 581 2.98 25.51 -1.39
CA TYR A 581 1.58 25.09 -1.34
C TYR A 581 0.80 25.76 -0.22
N HIS A 582 -0.36 26.32 -0.58
CA HIS A 582 -1.42 26.65 0.37
C HIS A 582 -2.34 25.45 0.59
N SER A 583 -2.77 25.29 1.84
CA SER A 583 -3.78 24.31 2.26
C SER A 583 -5.13 24.62 1.60
N ARG A 584 -5.75 23.62 0.95
CA ARG A 584 -7.12 23.68 0.45
C ARG A 584 -8.10 22.95 1.38
N GLY A 585 -7.59 22.08 2.25
CA GLY A 585 -8.38 21.34 3.23
C GLY A 585 -8.94 20.04 2.66
N LEU A 586 -10.08 19.59 3.20
CA LEU A 586 -10.76 18.38 2.75
C LEU A 586 -11.47 18.63 1.42
N ALA A 587 -11.46 17.65 0.51
CA ALA A 587 -12.26 17.71 -0.70
C ALA A 587 -13.77 17.65 -0.38
N GLU A 588 -14.11 16.92 0.69
CA GLU A 588 -15.47 16.82 1.21
C GLU A 588 -15.53 17.28 2.67
N PRO A 589 -15.60 18.61 2.93
CA PRO A 589 -15.73 19.12 4.28
C PRO A 589 -17.10 18.77 4.91
N PRO A 590 -17.20 18.68 6.25
CA PRO A 590 -18.46 18.45 6.93
C PRO A 590 -19.43 19.63 6.76
N ASP A 591 -20.73 19.34 6.77
CA ASP A 591 -21.82 20.32 6.65
C ASP A 591 -22.96 19.97 7.66
N PRO A 592 -24.04 20.77 7.76
CA PRO A 592 -25.13 20.47 8.70
C PRO A 592 -25.83 19.12 8.49
N ASN A 593 -25.83 18.57 7.27
CA ASN A 593 -26.41 17.26 6.96
C ASN A 593 -25.43 16.12 7.28
N TYR A 594 -24.13 16.35 7.10
CA TYR A 594 -23.04 15.41 7.34
C TYR A 594 -21.99 16.03 8.27
N PRO A 595 -22.29 16.16 9.58
CA PRO A 595 -21.51 17.01 10.50
C PRO A 595 -20.21 16.39 11.00
N PHE A 596 -19.95 15.11 10.73
CA PHE A 596 -18.76 14.39 11.18
C PHE A 596 -17.79 14.14 10.03
N VAL A 597 -16.49 14.13 10.33
CA VAL A 597 -15.48 13.61 9.41
C VAL A 597 -15.21 12.14 9.74
N LEU A 598 -15.50 11.24 8.80
CA LEU A 598 -15.07 9.86 8.88
C LEU A 598 -13.62 9.72 8.42
N THR A 599 -12.80 9.12 9.26
CA THR A 599 -11.50 8.60 8.87
C THR A 599 -11.49 7.07 8.91
N THR A 600 -10.65 6.46 8.10
CA THR A 600 -10.54 4.99 8.00
C THR A 600 -9.13 4.52 8.30
N GLY A 601 -8.97 3.30 8.81
CA GLY A 601 -7.63 2.76 9.02
C GLY A 601 -7.57 1.25 9.22
N ARG A 602 -6.61 0.84 10.04
CA ARG A 602 -6.16 -0.56 10.18
C ARG A 602 -6.14 -0.96 11.64
N LEU A 603 -6.20 -2.28 11.84
CA LEU A 603 -6.03 -2.97 13.11
C LEU A 603 -4.75 -3.80 13.07
N TYR A 604 -4.10 -3.95 14.22
CA TYR A 604 -2.88 -4.75 14.34
C TYR A 604 -3.04 -6.21 13.86
N GLY A 605 -4.16 -6.87 14.18
CA GLY A 605 -4.37 -8.28 13.83
C GLY A 605 -4.71 -8.50 12.35
N GLN A 606 -5.54 -7.65 11.76
CA GLN A 606 -6.12 -7.91 10.44
C GLN A 606 -5.27 -7.34 9.29
N TRP A 607 -5.15 -8.09 8.20
CA TRP A 607 -4.52 -7.63 6.96
C TRP A 607 -5.59 -7.33 5.92
N HIS A 608 -5.70 -6.04 5.58
CA HIS A 608 -6.62 -5.53 4.56
C HIS A 608 -8.00 -6.20 4.62
N THR A 609 -8.46 -6.82 3.54
CA THR A 609 -9.82 -7.35 3.40
C THR A 609 -9.99 -8.76 4.00
N GLN A 610 -9.12 -9.14 4.94
CA GLN A 610 -9.21 -10.39 5.72
C GLN A 610 -9.14 -11.70 4.92
N THR A 611 -8.83 -11.65 3.62
CA THR A 611 -8.73 -12.86 2.77
C THR A 611 -7.70 -13.86 3.29
N ARG A 612 -6.67 -13.41 4.01
CA ARG A 612 -5.74 -14.31 4.72
C ARG A 612 -6.03 -14.35 6.22
N THR A 613 -6.04 -13.19 6.86
CA THR A 613 -6.08 -13.10 8.32
C THR A 613 -7.42 -13.45 8.94
N GLY A 614 -8.53 -13.31 8.20
CA GLY A 614 -9.87 -13.78 8.61
C GLY A 614 -9.96 -15.30 8.76
N ARG A 615 -9.00 -16.05 8.19
CA ARG A 615 -8.90 -17.52 8.30
C ARG A 615 -8.01 -17.96 9.49
N ILE A 616 -7.44 -17.00 10.23
CA ILE A 616 -6.57 -17.26 11.39
C ILE A 616 -7.36 -16.98 12.67
N GLU A 617 -7.80 -18.03 13.36
CA GLU A 617 -8.69 -17.93 14.53
C GLU A 617 -8.11 -17.03 15.64
N LYS A 618 -6.79 -17.11 15.89
CA LYS A 618 -6.12 -16.25 16.87
C LYS A 618 -6.23 -14.77 16.51
N ILE A 619 -6.23 -14.45 15.22
CA ILE A 619 -6.37 -13.08 14.73
C ILE A 619 -7.82 -12.62 14.82
N VAL A 620 -8.76 -13.44 14.37
CA VAL A 620 -10.19 -13.14 14.46
C VAL A 620 -10.60 -12.85 15.90
N LYS A 621 -10.10 -13.63 16.88
CA LYS A 621 -10.37 -13.39 18.31
C LYS A 621 -9.87 -12.04 18.83
N MET A 622 -8.83 -11.44 18.24
CA MET A 622 -8.36 -10.11 18.66
C MET A 622 -9.32 -9.00 18.22
N HIS A 623 -9.98 -9.18 17.07
CA HIS A 623 -10.87 -8.21 16.45
C HIS A 623 -12.06 -8.93 15.81
N PRO A 624 -13.02 -9.42 16.63
CA PRO A 624 -14.08 -10.29 16.15
C PRO A 624 -15.10 -9.56 15.28
N GLU A 625 -15.33 -8.26 15.55
CA GLU A 625 -16.40 -7.48 14.96
C GLU A 625 -15.91 -6.11 14.47
N PRO A 626 -16.53 -5.56 13.41
CA PRO A 626 -16.31 -4.18 13.00
C PRO A 626 -16.84 -3.22 14.08
N PHE A 627 -16.34 -1.99 14.12
CA PHE A 627 -16.80 -0.96 15.06
C PHE A 627 -16.57 0.45 14.52
N ILE A 628 -17.25 1.44 15.11
CA ILE A 628 -17.00 2.86 14.89
C ILE A 628 -16.55 3.54 16.19
N GLU A 629 -15.40 4.19 16.18
CA GLU A 629 -14.94 5.01 17.31
C GLU A 629 -15.64 6.37 17.29
N ILE A 630 -16.27 6.74 18.40
CA ILE A 630 -17.01 7.99 18.58
C ILE A 630 -16.54 8.67 19.87
N HIS A 631 -16.27 9.98 19.82
CA HIS A 631 -15.89 10.72 21.01
C HIS A 631 -17.09 10.88 21.99
N PRO A 632 -16.90 10.76 23.33
CA PRO A 632 -17.98 10.86 24.31
C PRO A 632 -18.85 12.11 24.21
N ARG A 633 -18.26 13.27 23.86
CA ARG A 633 -19.03 14.52 23.67
C ARG A 633 -20.00 14.44 22.51
N ASP A 634 -19.67 13.68 21.48
CA ASP A 634 -20.52 13.55 20.30
C ASP A 634 -21.55 12.43 20.47
N ALA A 635 -21.15 11.33 21.13
CA ALA A 635 -22.08 10.29 21.57
C ALA A 635 -23.18 10.86 22.47
N MET A 636 -22.82 11.73 23.43
CA MET A 636 -23.79 12.41 24.31
C MET A 636 -24.80 13.27 23.53
N LYS A 637 -24.35 14.05 22.53
CA LYS A 637 -25.25 14.86 21.69
C LYS A 637 -26.24 14.00 20.90
N LEU A 638 -25.82 12.80 20.50
CA LEU A 638 -26.62 11.85 19.74
C LEU A 638 -27.41 10.87 20.62
N SER A 639 -27.27 10.95 21.94
CA SER A 639 -27.83 9.99 22.91
C SER A 639 -27.43 8.53 22.60
N LEU A 640 -26.18 8.32 22.17
CA LEU A 640 -25.60 7.00 21.87
C LEU A 640 -24.89 6.41 23.07
N GLN A 641 -25.02 5.10 23.25
CA GLN A 641 -24.33 4.29 24.26
C GLN A 641 -23.31 3.32 23.65
N GLU A 642 -22.42 2.78 24.47
CA GLU A 642 -21.43 1.77 24.07
C GLU A 642 -22.14 0.54 23.50
N GLY A 643 -21.65 0.04 22.36
CA GLY A 643 -22.17 -1.16 21.70
C GLY A 643 -23.46 -0.97 20.90
N GLU A 644 -24.16 0.17 21.02
CA GLU A 644 -25.35 0.43 20.21
C GLU A 644 -25.01 0.50 18.72
N ILE A 645 -25.89 -0.07 17.88
CA ILE A 645 -25.71 -0.02 16.43
C ILE A 645 -25.99 1.38 15.92
N VAL A 646 -25.01 1.92 15.21
CA VAL A 646 -25.08 3.22 14.54
C VAL A 646 -25.12 2.99 13.05
N GLU A 647 -26.12 3.58 12.39
CA GLU A 647 -26.13 3.72 10.94
C GLU A 647 -25.34 4.96 10.56
N VAL A 648 -24.32 4.76 9.75
CA VAL A 648 -23.45 5.82 9.23
C VAL A 648 -23.84 6.06 7.79
N ARG A 649 -24.22 7.30 7.48
CA ARG A 649 -24.59 7.71 6.11
C ARG A 649 -23.60 8.72 5.57
N SER A 650 -23.21 8.54 4.32
CA SER A 650 -22.48 9.54 3.53
C SER A 650 -23.36 10.03 2.38
N ARG A 651 -22.80 10.85 1.48
CA ARG A 651 -23.49 11.24 0.23
C ARG A 651 -23.66 10.08 -0.76
N ARG A 652 -22.94 8.97 -0.58
CA ARG A 652 -22.88 7.84 -1.53
C ARG A 652 -23.62 6.60 -1.07
N GLY A 653 -23.59 6.33 0.23
CA GLY A 653 -24.09 5.08 0.78
C GLY A 653 -24.12 5.06 2.29
N MET A 654 -24.39 3.87 2.83
CA MET A 654 -24.53 3.64 4.26
C MET A 654 -23.75 2.38 4.70
N ALA A 655 -23.44 2.33 5.99
CA ALA A 655 -22.93 1.15 6.67
C ALA A 655 -23.36 1.18 8.16
N ARG A 656 -23.30 0.05 8.84
CA ARG A 656 -23.69 -0.11 10.24
C ARG A 656 -22.55 -0.66 11.08
N PHE A 657 -22.36 -0.07 12.26
CA PHE A 657 -21.29 -0.46 13.17
C PHE A 657 -21.77 -0.34 14.62
N PRO A 658 -21.35 -1.25 15.52
CA PRO A 658 -21.47 -1.01 16.95
C PRO A 658 -20.59 0.19 17.36
N ALA A 659 -21.15 1.07 18.18
CA ALA A 659 -20.46 2.23 18.71
C ALA A 659 -19.39 1.81 19.73
N LYS A 660 -18.18 2.36 19.57
CA LYS A 660 -17.11 2.29 20.55
C LYS A 660 -16.82 3.71 21.03
N ILE A 661 -17.32 4.06 22.20
CA ILE A 661 -17.20 5.38 22.81
C ILE A 661 -15.82 5.53 23.44
N THR A 662 -15.00 6.45 22.91
CA THR A 662 -13.61 6.60 23.36
C THR A 662 -13.11 8.04 23.30
N LYS A 663 -12.31 8.43 24.30
CA LYS A 663 -11.61 9.73 24.32
C LYS A 663 -10.40 9.77 23.38
N ASN A 664 -10.03 8.64 22.77
CA ASN A 664 -8.85 8.51 21.92
C ASN A 664 -9.07 9.03 20.48
N ILE A 665 -10.15 9.77 20.23
CA ILE A 665 -10.44 10.40 18.94
C ILE A 665 -10.95 11.82 19.16
N THR A 666 -10.56 12.76 18.30
CA THR A 666 -10.98 14.16 18.44
C THR A 666 -12.49 14.34 18.23
N PRO A 667 -13.15 15.27 18.96
CA PRO A 667 -14.55 15.61 18.72
C PRO A 667 -14.79 16.03 17.25
N GLY A 668 -15.91 15.60 16.68
CA GLY A 668 -16.27 15.83 15.28
C GLY A 668 -15.63 14.86 14.28
N THR A 669 -14.74 13.97 14.74
CA THR A 669 -14.12 12.93 13.92
C THR A 669 -14.57 11.55 14.39
N VAL A 670 -14.83 10.64 13.45
CA VAL A 670 -15.12 9.23 13.72
C VAL A 670 -14.18 8.30 12.97
N PHE A 671 -13.96 7.10 13.47
CA PHE A 671 -13.05 6.14 12.86
C PHE A 671 -13.67 4.76 12.67
N VAL A 672 -13.49 4.19 11.49
CA VAL A 672 -13.86 2.80 11.18
C VAL A 672 -12.67 2.06 10.57
N PRO A 673 -12.30 0.86 11.08
CA PRO A 673 -11.30 0.03 10.43
C PRO A 673 -11.87 -0.59 9.14
N MET A 674 -11.11 -0.57 8.05
CA MET A 674 -11.66 -0.91 6.73
C MET A 674 -11.81 -2.41 6.42
N HIS A 675 -11.49 -3.27 7.38
CA HIS A 675 -11.19 -4.68 7.12
C HIS A 675 -12.37 -5.52 6.64
N TRP A 676 -13.60 -5.15 6.97
CA TRP A 676 -14.77 -5.98 6.72
C TRP A 676 -15.38 -5.72 5.35
N GLY A 677 -15.42 -6.78 4.55
CA GLY A 677 -16.21 -6.92 3.34
C GLY A 677 -17.49 -7.72 3.59
N SER A 678 -18.34 -7.85 2.59
CA SER A 678 -19.62 -8.56 2.70
C SER A 678 -19.50 -10.05 3.06
N LEU A 679 -18.33 -10.68 2.89
CA LEU A 679 -18.12 -12.06 3.36
C LEU A 679 -17.92 -12.16 4.87
N TRP A 680 -17.54 -11.07 5.53
CA TRP A 680 -17.08 -11.08 6.92
C TRP A 680 -18.05 -10.42 7.87
N ALA A 681 -18.80 -9.42 7.40
CA ALA A 681 -19.85 -8.76 8.19
C ALA A 681 -20.88 -8.10 7.28
N GLU A 682 -22.14 -8.14 7.71
CA GLU A 682 -23.26 -7.55 6.99
C GLU A 682 -23.27 -6.02 7.17
N LEU A 683 -23.49 -5.28 6.06
CA LEU A 683 -23.56 -3.81 6.04
C LEU A 683 -22.36 -3.11 6.70
N ALA A 684 -21.18 -3.74 6.76
CA ALA A 684 -20.00 -3.22 7.46
C ALA A 684 -18.90 -2.68 6.52
N GLU A 685 -19.22 -2.48 5.25
CA GLU A 685 -18.25 -2.06 4.23
C GLU A 685 -18.03 -0.55 4.28
N VAL A 686 -17.00 -0.11 5.02
CA VAL A 686 -16.71 1.33 5.22
C VAL A 686 -16.49 2.08 3.91
N ASN A 687 -15.98 1.42 2.88
CA ASN A 687 -15.73 2.04 1.59
C ASN A 687 -17.00 2.34 0.78
N ASN A 688 -18.18 1.89 1.24
CA ASN A 688 -19.47 2.44 0.77
C ASN A 688 -19.63 3.92 1.15
N LEU A 689 -18.85 4.41 2.12
CA LEU A 689 -18.92 5.78 2.64
C LEU A 689 -17.86 6.70 2.01
N THR A 690 -16.76 6.17 1.49
CA THR A 690 -15.62 6.95 0.99
C THR A 690 -15.85 7.44 -0.45
N HIS A 691 -15.15 8.49 -0.87
CA HIS A 691 -15.29 9.09 -2.19
C HIS A 691 -14.03 8.97 -3.05
N PRO A 692 -14.14 9.11 -4.38
CA PRO A 692 -13.00 8.92 -5.29
C PRO A 692 -12.17 10.20 -5.54
N GLU A 693 -12.58 11.37 -5.02
CA GLU A 693 -11.80 12.61 -5.15
C GLU A 693 -10.34 12.36 -4.78
N SER A 694 -9.43 12.76 -5.66
CA SER A 694 -8.04 12.32 -5.61
C SER A 694 -7.06 13.48 -5.74
N CYS A 695 -5.82 13.23 -5.34
CA CYS A 695 -4.74 14.17 -5.55
C CYS A 695 -4.50 14.36 -7.05
N PRO A 696 -4.46 15.61 -7.56
CA PRO A 696 -4.34 15.87 -9.00
C PRO A 696 -3.01 15.36 -9.60
N ASP A 697 -1.95 15.26 -8.79
CA ASP A 697 -0.64 14.81 -9.25
C ASP A 697 -0.46 13.29 -9.21
N SER A 698 -1.02 12.64 -8.18
CA SER A 698 -0.78 11.22 -7.90
C SER A 698 -1.95 10.31 -8.26
N LEU A 699 -3.12 10.91 -8.48
CA LEU A 699 -4.41 10.24 -8.68
C LEU A 699 -4.78 9.29 -7.52
N GLN A 700 -4.22 9.53 -6.33
CA GLN A 700 -4.53 8.78 -5.12
C GLN A 700 -5.77 9.37 -4.43
N PRO A 701 -6.82 8.57 -4.14
CA PRO A 701 -8.06 9.06 -3.54
C PRO A 701 -7.92 9.44 -2.06
N GLU A 702 -8.78 10.36 -1.62
CA GLU A 702 -8.94 10.79 -0.24
C GLU A 702 -9.75 9.78 0.59
N LEU A 703 -9.09 8.69 0.98
CA LEU A 703 -9.72 7.63 1.81
C LEU A 703 -9.68 7.93 3.31
N LYS A 704 -9.00 9.01 3.73
CA LYS A 704 -8.81 9.37 5.16
C LYS A 704 -9.79 10.40 5.68
N ALA A 705 -10.64 10.94 4.80
CA ALA A 705 -11.66 11.90 5.17
C ALA A 705 -12.85 11.77 4.22
N CYS A 706 -14.05 11.74 4.77
CA CYS A 706 -15.28 12.07 4.07
C CYS A 706 -16.31 12.55 5.09
N ALA A 707 -17.31 13.32 4.66
CA ALA A 707 -18.34 13.80 5.57
C ALA A 707 -19.42 12.73 5.78
N VAL A 708 -19.80 12.48 7.03
CA VAL A 708 -20.83 11.51 7.39
C VAL A 708 -21.81 12.04 8.43
N GLN A 709 -22.98 11.40 8.45
CA GLN A 709 -24.00 11.53 9.49
C GLN A 709 -24.06 10.24 10.29
N LEU A 710 -24.27 10.36 11.60
CA LEU A 710 -24.48 9.24 12.51
C LEU A 710 -25.95 9.21 12.94
N ILE A 711 -26.60 8.07 12.75
CA ILE A 711 -28.01 7.88 13.08
C ILE A 711 -28.10 6.69 14.06
N PRO A 712 -28.53 6.93 15.32
CA PRO A 712 -28.83 5.86 16.26
C PRO A 712 -29.94 4.95 15.71
N VAL A 713 -29.73 3.64 15.69
CA VAL A 713 -30.76 2.67 15.31
C VAL A 713 -31.50 2.24 16.58
N LYS A 714 -32.64 2.88 16.87
CA LYS A 714 -33.52 2.47 17.99
C LYS A 714 -34.39 1.31 17.52
N GLU A 715 -34.23 0.16 18.17
CA GLU A 715 -34.91 -1.13 17.88
C GLU A 715 -34.56 -1.78 16.52
N ILE A 716 -33.69 -2.80 16.56
CA ILE A 716 -33.72 -3.87 15.57
C ILE A 716 -34.81 -4.83 16.03
N ARG A 717 -35.94 -4.91 15.33
CA ARG A 717 -36.92 -5.96 15.63
C ARG A 717 -36.24 -7.32 15.42
N GLN A 718 -36.30 -8.19 16.43
CA GLN A 718 -35.72 -9.54 16.42
C GLN A 718 -36.11 -10.38 15.18
N THR A 719 -37.20 -10.03 14.50
CA THR A 719 -37.67 -10.65 13.25
C THR A 719 -36.72 -10.46 12.06
N ASP A 720 -35.85 -9.46 12.06
CA ASP A 720 -34.90 -9.20 10.97
C ASP A 720 -33.60 -10.03 11.10
N PHE A 721 -33.38 -10.67 12.25
CA PHE A 721 -32.28 -11.64 12.44
C PHE A 721 -32.70 -13.07 12.12
N GLU A 722 -33.94 -13.46 12.47
CA GLU A 722 -34.39 -14.86 12.30
C GLU A 722 -34.89 -15.19 10.88
N SER A 723 -35.47 -14.22 10.17
CA SER A 723 -35.86 -14.41 8.76
C SER A 723 -34.64 -14.42 7.81
N ASN A 724 -33.51 -13.82 8.22
CA ASN A 724 -32.26 -13.77 7.45
C ASN A 724 -31.32 -14.96 7.68
N ASN A 725 -31.52 -15.74 8.75
CA ASN A 725 -30.81 -17.01 8.96
C ASN A 725 -31.20 -18.11 7.95
N LEU A 726 -32.41 -18.04 7.38
CA LEU A 726 -32.86 -18.96 6.32
C LEU A 726 -32.19 -18.69 4.97
N VAL A 727 -31.76 -17.45 4.69
CA VAL A 727 -30.97 -17.11 3.50
C VAL A 727 -29.51 -17.57 3.67
N ASN A 728 -28.96 -17.45 4.89
CA ASN A 728 -27.63 -17.99 5.21
C ASN A 728 -27.59 -19.53 5.10
N GLN A 729 -28.64 -20.25 5.46
CA GLN A 729 -28.70 -21.70 5.21
C GLN A 729 -28.64 -22.05 3.71
N LYS A 730 -29.12 -21.19 2.80
CA LYS A 730 -28.97 -21.42 1.34
C LYS A 730 -27.56 -21.16 0.82
N LEU A 731 -26.78 -20.28 1.45
CA LEU A 731 -25.34 -20.09 1.14
C LEU A 731 -24.46 -21.17 1.80
N PHE A 732 -24.85 -21.67 2.97
CA PHE A 732 -24.20 -22.81 3.62
C PHE A 732 -24.58 -24.17 3.00
N ALA A 733 -25.73 -24.29 2.32
CA ALA A 733 -26.12 -25.50 1.58
C ALA A 733 -25.35 -25.72 0.27
N ILE A 734 -24.43 -24.84 -0.10
CA ILE A 734 -23.43 -25.05 -1.18
C ILE A 734 -22.15 -25.69 -0.61
N ARG A 735 -22.17 -26.18 0.65
CA ARG A 735 -21.07 -26.92 1.30
C ARG A 735 -21.30 -28.44 1.39
N GLU A 736 -22.20 -29.02 0.60
CA GLU A 736 -22.26 -30.48 0.37
C GLU A 736 -22.03 -30.84 -1.09
#